data_AF-A0A2D9CIR9-F1
#
_entry.id   AF-A0A2D9CIR9-F1
#
_cell.length_a   1.000
_cell.length_b   1.000
_cell.length_c   1.000
_cell.angle_alpha   90.00
_cell.angle_beta   90.00
_cell.angle_gamma   90.00
#
_symmetry.space_group_name_H-M   'P 1'
#
loop_
_entity.id
_entity.type
_entity.pdbx_description
1 polymer ?
#
loop_
_entity_poly.entity_id
_entity_poly.type
_entity_poly.pdbx_seq_one_letter_code
_entity_poly.pdbx_strand_id
1 'polypeptide(L)'
;MERNETITEQIQEVDTQANMIISYYKNANGENNIGLPRNWGNASSFSSLATAGGVQYLNPVHGHVANGSFWEVKDGYPVGAQTFPQSASHVSSQDWNIVNGFNASGDPCYFRKIKQDNARYTLFKQKLILWNTNYVGQDIIDEYLLNTANASQANNIYISDPAIHPYIKYKQKVPLTVPVGFNSPESVAADLTNQLTRTDDPIFIDPLGTENRESVIVNSTTNRAFPATNYVLFNSSFNSMYFRSTEVADTFPTVAIGPPRTDFDAAPAYVQMACQYLNSYAYVGFKRPEIVEAGRAAFMPQGADTLLDVGLAAQNASAEITTNIPWNDENLQKLKRFFDSQALYPELLKGAITDNSRQTNYSASVNPSSASLSGSFAEEARFLHLDLKKRGDNFAGDPVGDDMYNVSFTSDAVFPIPPVANASDKSSVPVFIAYNKNSSHLNGSIAEGTSYETLAFGFAKKINIGSPANPILFIGFTTEKIGGIPVDYYTEQGGQIRQATKIGYDYHFNAFGNAAIIPSSGFSPLQYFGQQQYVGAETIRNAYIGANNPVYKFNDVEGRFEFENLHTSEKVGNFYNAGDPDPTTELFAPPESGQAGQDCYKINKQLHYTTWSPSMFPYSNIDVQSNTPPPGGVVTNQKTFVRVNPNLDIGRIYDSHGGVAIEDMGYSEKNWSQGFWGLCGFEYGQFNASGSDVKNRLIKYNDDTTNVNVMTTNADITSVDSQSYITNIFGANLYSQMLDSRVNYFNASKNLANIGAPDNPGVSPASVILASSTRITANDLPRRLLRGYFLLKSDILDQANFYETSNPLQTMGIVGKYQGNDDFISYDGGGPTFTCTRKKTITSIQSQILDPEGSLGQVGDNSGVVYRIDKQISTDLKFADNLFASMNQPPP
;
A
#
# COMPACT_ATOMS: atom_id res chain seq x y z
N MET A 1 -23.00 -8.89 8.68
CA MET A 1 -22.29 -9.50 7.53
C MET A 1 -21.93 -8.39 6.56
N GLU A 2 -20.80 -8.50 5.88
CA GLU A 2 -20.40 -7.62 4.77
C GLU A 2 -20.06 -8.46 3.54
N ARG A 3 -20.60 -8.10 2.37
CA ARG A 3 -20.16 -8.61 1.06
C ARG A 3 -19.50 -7.45 0.30
N ASN A 4 -18.32 -7.70 -0.23
CA ASN A 4 -17.45 -6.71 -0.86
C ASN A 4 -17.08 -7.20 -2.27
N GLU A 5 -17.11 -6.29 -3.22
CA GLU A 5 -16.76 -6.56 -4.62
C GLU A 5 -16.01 -5.38 -5.23
N THR A 6 -15.30 -5.64 -6.33
CA THR A 6 -14.71 -4.59 -7.15
C THR A 6 -15.80 -4.00 -8.04
N ILE A 7 -16.06 -2.71 -7.90
CA ILE A 7 -17.06 -1.98 -8.69
C ILE A 7 -16.34 -1.23 -9.80
N THR A 8 -16.84 -1.36 -11.03
CA THR A 8 -16.45 -0.53 -12.16
C THR A 8 -17.57 0.47 -12.42
N GLU A 9 -17.24 1.76 -12.37
CA GLU A 9 -18.19 2.85 -12.58
C GLU A 9 -17.69 3.75 -13.72
N GLN A 10 -18.60 4.19 -14.60
CA GLN A 10 -18.27 5.27 -15.53
C GLN A 10 -18.47 6.62 -14.84
N ILE A 11 -17.40 7.40 -14.78
CA ILE A 11 -17.40 8.72 -14.16
C ILE A 11 -17.72 9.76 -15.24
N GLN A 12 -18.69 10.63 -14.96
CA GLN A 12 -18.91 11.79 -15.80
C GLN A 12 -17.79 12.81 -15.57
N GLU A 13 -17.03 13.08 -16.61
CA GLU A 13 -15.92 14.03 -16.57
C GLU A 13 -16.46 15.45 -16.78
N VAL A 14 -16.45 16.25 -15.71
CA VAL A 14 -16.84 17.67 -15.73
C VAL A 14 -15.70 18.50 -15.14
N ASP A 15 -15.65 19.79 -15.44
CA ASP A 15 -14.61 20.71 -14.96
C ASP A 15 -14.79 21.16 -13.50
N THR A 16 -15.97 20.95 -12.92
CA THR A 16 -16.35 21.40 -11.56
C THR A 16 -16.35 20.30 -10.50
N GLN A 17 -16.17 19.04 -10.91
CA GLN A 17 -16.13 17.88 -10.04
C GLN A 17 -14.94 17.02 -10.39
N ALA A 18 -14.16 16.63 -9.40
CA ALA A 18 -13.10 15.67 -9.54
C ALA A 18 -13.40 14.43 -8.70
N ASN A 19 -13.04 13.25 -9.21
CA ASN A 19 -13.13 12.02 -8.43
C ASN A 19 -11.72 11.49 -8.24
N MET A 20 -11.32 11.21 -7.01
CA MET A 20 -10.05 10.56 -6.73
C MET A 20 -10.30 9.17 -6.18
N ILE A 21 -9.59 8.16 -6.68
CA ILE A 21 -9.59 6.83 -6.10
C ILE A 21 -8.33 6.69 -5.26
N ILE A 22 -8.50 6.44 -3.97
CA ILE A 22 -7.40 6.23 -3.03
C ILE A 22 -7.36 4.78 -2.53
N SER A 23 -6.17 4.29 -2.24
CA SER A 23 -5.95 3.08 -1.44
C SER A 23 -5.30 3.43 -0.11
N TYR A 24 -5.52 2.59 0.91
CA TYR A 24 -4.95 2.78 2.24
C TYR A 24 -3.75 1.87 2.42
N TYR A 25 -2.73 2.35 3.13
CA TYR A 25 -1.57 1.54 3.50
C TYR A 25 -1.15 1.76 4.95
N LYS A 26 -0.59 0.70 5.54
CA LYS A 26 0.04 0.72 6.87
C LYS A 26 1.53 0.44 6.69
N ASN A 27 2.37 1.17 7.42
CA ASN A 27 3.81 0.91 7.41
C ASN A 27 4.18 -0.12 8.47
N ALA A 28 5.18 -0.96 8.19
CA ALA A 28 5.81 -1.84 9.17
C ALA A 28 6.79 -1.05 10.06
N ASN A 29 6.25 -0.13 10.87
CA ASN A 29 7.00 0.79 11.72
C ASN A 29 7.13 0.32 13.19
N GLY A 30 6.82 -0.96 13.44
CA GLY A 30 6.79 -1.58 14.77
C GLY A 30 5.52 -1.36 15.59
N GLU A 31 4.54 -0.60 15.08
CA GLU A 31 3.34 -0.21 15.82
C GLU A 31 2.05 -0.55 15.06
N ASN A 32 1.02 -0.97 15.80
CA ASN A 32 -0.34 -1.26 15.30
C ASN A 32 -0.39 -2.23 14.11
N ASN A 33 0.58 -3.13 14.01
CA ASN A 33 0.64 -4.14 12.97
C ASN A 33 1.20 -5.47 13.49
N ILE A 34 0.81 -6.57 12.87
CA ILE A 34 1.31 -7.92 13.14
C ILE A 34 1.76 -8.54 11.82
N GLY A 35 3.00 -9.00 11.74
CA GLY A 35 3.52 -9.74 10.58
C GLY A 35 2.90 -11.12 10.46
N LEU A 36 2.63 -11.55 9.22
CA LEU A 36 2.06 -12.86 8.88
C LEU A 36 3.11 -13.78 8.25
N PRO A 37 2.92 -15.13 8.28
CA PRO A 37 1.86 -15.84 8.96
C PRO A 37 2.05 -15.83 10.48
N ARG A 38 0.93 -15.76 11.20
CA ARG A 38 0.91 -15.78 12.66
C ARG A 38 -0.37 -16.44 13.14
N ASN A 39 -0.27 -17.42 14.01
CA ASN A 39 -1.40 -18.19 14.54
C ASN A 39 -1.25 -18.30 16.05
N TRP A 40 -2.09 -17.59 16.79
CA TRP A 40 -2.00 -17.59 18.26
C TRP A 40 -2.20 -19.00 18.83
N GLY A 41 -1.13 -19.59 19.37
CA GLY A 41 -1.02 -21.02 19.61
C GLY A 41 -0.57 -21.43 21.02
N ASN A 42 -1.19 -20.91 22.09
CA ASN A 42 -1.48 -21.62 23.35
C ASN A 42 -2.41 -20.77 24.28
N ALA A 43 -3.42 -21.37 24.92
CA ALA A 43 -4.33 -20.76 25.92
C ALA A 43 -3.76 -20.79 27.33
N SER A 44 -2.59 -21.36 27.50
CA SER A 44 -1.96 -21.63 28.78
C SER A 44 -0.85 -20.65 29.15
N SER A 45 -0.83 -19.40 28.64
CA SER A 45 -0.28 -18.33 29.49
C SER A 45 -1.19 -18.05 30.68
N PHE A 46 -2.36 -18.71 30.78
CA PHE A 46 -3.28 -18.56 31.89
C PHE A 46 -3.53 -19.82 32.77
N SER A 47 -3.29 -21.08 32.35
CA SER A 47 -3.76 -22.20 33.21
C SER A 47 -3.05 -23.57 33.22
N SER A 48 -2.29 -24.03 32.23
CA SER A 48 -1.65 -25.37 32.36
C SER A 48 -0.51 -25.63 31.38
N LEU A 49 0.73 -25.71 31.87
CA LEU A 49 1.71 -26.74 31.52
C LEU A 49 3.02 -26.45 32.27
N ALA A 50 3.10 -27.00 33.49
CA ALA A 50 4.29 -27.00 34.33
C ALA A 50 5.42 -27.91 33.79
N THR A 51 5.29 -28.44 32.56
CA THR A 51 6.19 -29.50 32.06
C THR A 51 6.75 -29.24 30.66
N ALA A 52 6.24 -28.28 29.89
CA ALA A 52 6.71 -27.97 28.53
C ALA A 52 6.71 -26.45 28.29
N GLY A 53 7.76 -25.75 28.74
CA GLY A 53 8.10 -24.41 28.24
C GLY A 53 7.23 -23.21 28.66
N GLY A 54 5.97 -23.44 29.05
CA GLY A 54 4.98 -22.39 29.32
C GLY A 54 5.34 -21.43 30.45
N VAL A 55 6.28 -21.78 31.31
CA VAL A 55 6.76 -20.97 32.45
C VAL A 55 7.29 -19.60 32.00
N GLN A 56 7.83 -19.49 30.79
CA GLN A 56 8.43 -18.25 30.27
C GLN A 56 7.41 -17.19 29.84
N TYR A 57 6.15 -17.57 29.60
CA TYR A 57 5.07 -16.70 29.14
C TYR A 57 3.87 -16.66 30.12
N LEU A 58 3.97 -17.28 31.31
CA LEU A 58 2.86 -17.58 32.27
C LEU A 58 2.63 -16.54 33.41
N ASN A 59 1.40 -16.60 33.95
CA ASN A 59 0.62 -15.64 34.78
C ASN A 59 0.81 -15.65 36.34
N PRO A 60 0.44 -14.55 37.05
CA PRO A 60 0.44 -14.32 38.51
C PRO A 60 -0.11 -15.38 39.49
N VAL A 61 -0.88 -16.39 39.08
CA VAL A 61 -1.48 -17.37 40.02
C VAL A 61 -0.47 -18.38 40.59
N HIS A 62 0.68 -18.59 39.94
CA HIS A 62 1.69 -19.58 40.36
C HIS A 62 3.08 -19.01 40.69
N GLY A 63 3.17 -17.68 40.91
CA GLY A 63 4.43 -16.98 41.22
C GLY A 63 4.89 -16.11 40.05
N HIS A 64 5.05 -14.81 40.33
CA HIS A 64 5.18 -13.73 39.34
C HIS A 64 6.54 -13.69 38.64
N VAL A 65 6.53 -13.45 37.33
CA VAL A 65 7.55 -12.65 36.64
C VAL A 65 7.08 -11.19 36.62
N ALA A 66 7.97 -10.22 36.84
CA ALA A 66 7.63 -8.81 36.67
C ALA A 66 7.09 -8.58 35.24
N ASN A 67 6.13 -7.67 35.04
CA ASN A 67 5.52 -7.51 33.72
C ASN A 67 6.59 -7.19 32.64
N GLY A 68 7.66 -6.47 32.98
CA GLY A 68 8.78 -6.22 32.05
C GLY A 68 9.40 -7.50 31.49
N SER A 69 9.49 -8.57 32.29
CA SER A 69 9.98 -9.88 31.84
C SER A 69 9.07 -10.54 30.80
N PHE A 70 7.76 -10.26 30.81
CA PHE A 70 6.87 -10.69 29.73
C PHE A 70 7.23 -9.96 28.44
N TRP A 71 7.40 -8.64 28.46
CA TRP A 71 7.75 -7.87 27.25
C TRP A 71 9.12 -8.25 26.67
N GLU A 72 10.07 -8.61 27.53
CA GLU A 72 11.46 -8.96 27.16
C GLU A 72 11.65 -10.40 26.70
N VAL A 73 10.63 -11.26 26.85
CA VAL A 73 10.72 -12.65 26.42
C VAL A 73 10.90 -12.72 24.91
N LYS A 74 11.70 -13.68 24.42
CA LYS A 74 11.85 -13.89 22.98
C LYS A 74 10.50 -14.25 22.36
N ASP A 75 10.35 -13.98 21.07
CA ASP A 75 9.15 -14.38 20.34
C ASP A 75 9.04 -15.92 20.26
N GLY A 76 7.86 -16.46 19.99
CA GLY A 76 7.68 -17.91 19.95
C GLY A 76 6.27 -18.37 19.67
N TYR A 77 6.12 -19.69 19.53
CA TYR A 77 4.85 -20.35 19.26
C TYR A 77 3.75 -19.99 20.28
N PRO A 78 4.01 -19.87 21.60
CA PRO A 78 2.97 -19.54 22.59
C PRO A 78 2.33 -18.17 22.38
N VAL A 79 3.08 -17.19 21.87
CA VAL A 79 2.58 -15.86 21.49
C VAL A 79 2.21 -15.82 20.01
N GLY A 80 2.14 -16.95 19.32
CA GLY A 80 1.58 -17.10 17.98
C GLY A 80 2.56 -17.01 16.81
N ALA A 81 3.86 -16.98 17.06
CA ALA A 81 4.84 -16.99 15.97
C ALA A 81 4.78 -18.31 15.20
N GLN A 82 4.87 -18.23 13.87
CA GLN A 82 5.15 -19.39 13.05
C GLN A 82 6.61 -19.81 13.26
N THR A 83 6.81 -20.91 13.99
CA THR A 83 8.14 -21.43 14.34
C THR A 83 8.67 -22.50 13.38
N PHE A 84 7.90 -22.87 12.36
CA PHE A 84 8.40 -23.66 11.24
C PHE A 84 9.47 -22.84 10.51
N PRO A 85 10.73 -23.28 10.48
CA PRO A 85 11.75 -22.57 9.74
C PRO A 85 11.40 -22.64 8.25
N GLN A 86 11.64 -21.57 7.50
CA GLN A 86 11.53 -21.56 6.05
C GLN A 86 12.88 -21.20 5.44
N SER A 87 13.25 -21.92 4.38
CA SER A 87 14.48 -21.62 3.64
C SER A 87 14.36 -20.25 2.98
N ALA A 88 15.48 -19.55 2.83
CA ALA A 88 15.53 -18.34 1.98
C ALA A 88 15.14 -18.62 0.51
N SER A 89 15.09 -19.89 0.10
CA SER A 89 14.59 -20.26 -1.22
C SER A 89 13.05 -20.25 -1.31
N HIS A 90 12.31 -20.22 -0.21
CA HIS A 90 10.83 -20.22 -0.21
C HIS A 90 10.25 -18.79 -0.05
N VAL A 91 11.01 -17.92 0.61
CA VAL A 91 10.64 -16.51 0.90
C VAL A 91 11.63 -15.54 0.26
N SER A 92 11.23 -14.29 0.04
CA SER A 92 12.20 -13.24 -0.34
C SER A 92 13.02 -12.83 0.88
N SER A 93 14.32 -13.15 0.93
CA SER A 93 15.17 -12.89 2.11
C SER A 93 15.20 -11.42 2.55
N GLN A 94 14.89 -10.50 1.62
CA GLN A 94 14.82 -9.06 1.89
C GLN A 94 13.65 -8.68 2.79
N ASP A 95 12.56 -9.45 2.81
CA ASP A 95 11.34 -9.14 3.56
C ASP A 95 11.30 -9.76 4.96
N TRP A 96 12.21 -10.70 5.26
CA TRP A 96 12.17 -11.51 6.49
C TRP A 96 13.45 -11.42 7.32
N ASN A 97 13.32 -11.28 8.63
CA ASN A 97 14.40 -11.44 9.60
C ASN A 97 14.43 -12.88 10.12
N ILE A 98 15.62 -13.45 10.28
CA ILE A 98 15.82 -14.69 11.02
C ILE A 98 15.99 -14.31 12.49
N VAL A 99 15.14 -14.87 13.35
CA VAL A 99 15.17 -14.61 14.79
C VAL A 99 15.25 -15.91 15.57
N ASN A 100 15.82 -15.82 16.78
CA ASN A 100 15.72 -16.89 17.75
C ASN A 100 14.50 -16.69 18.66
N GLY A 101 13.90 -17.79 19.07
CA GLY A 101 12.75 -17.78 19.94
C GLY A 101 12.46 -19.15 20.49
N PHE A 102 11.20 -19.43 20.79
CA PHE A 102 10.78 -20.68 21.41
C PHE A 102 9.73 -21.40 20.56
N ASN A 103 9.92 -22.70 20.33
CA ASN A 103 8.96 -23.55 19.64
C ASN A 103 7.75 -23.86 20.55
N ALA A 104 6.83 -24.72 20.09
CA ALA A 104 5.67 -25.13 20.89
C ALA A 104 6.04 -25.88 22.20
N SER A 105 7.26 -26.41 22.32
CA SER A 105 7.75 -27.14 23.51
C SER A 105 8.38 -26.20 24.54
N GLY A 106 8.64 -24.95 24.15
CA GLY A 106 9.52 -24.02 24.85
C GLY A 106 11.02 -24.28 24.65
N ASP A 107 11.39 -25.15 23.71
CA ASP A 107 12.79 -25.32 23.33
C ASP A 107 13.23 -24.17 22.42
N PRO A 108 14.50 -23.73 22.51
CA PRO A 108 15.04 -22.73 21.59
C PRO A 108 14.88 -23.15 20.14
N CYS A 109 14.41 -22.23 19.30
CA CYS A 109 14.34 -22.41 17.85
C CYS A 109 14.73 -21.17 17.07
N TYR A 110 14.98 -21.35 15.76
CA TYR A 110 15.11 -20.26 14.80
C TYR A 110 13.97 -20.28 13.79
N PHE A 111 13.41 -19.12 13.51
CA PHE A 111 12.34 -18.95 12.53
C PHE A 111 12.40 -17.58 11.87
N ARG A 112 11.50 -17.34 10.92
CA ARG A 112 11.43 -16.08 10.17
C ARG A 112 10.24 -15.25 10.59
N LYS A 113 10.43 -13.93 10.61
CA LYS A 113 9.34 -12.97 10.74
C LYS A 113 9.53 -11.76 9.84
N ILE A 114 8.43 -11.09 9.52
CA ILE A 114 8.43 -9.88 8.69
C ILE A 114 9.30 -8.80 9.33
N LYS A 115 10.13 -8.15 8.50
CA LYS A 115 10.93 -7.00 8.92
C LYS A 115 10.05 -5.80 9.23
N GLN A 116 10.39 -5.08 10.29
CA GLN A 116 9.78 -3.80 10.64
C GLN A 116 10.68 -2.68 10.12
N ASP A 117 10.74 -2.55 8.79
CA ASP A 117 11.67 -1.70 8.03
C ASP A 117 11.03 -0.39 7.52
N ASN A 118 9.85 -0.05 8.06
CA ASN A 118 8.99 1.06 7.63
C ASN A 118 8.47 0.93 6.18
N ALA A 119 8.53 -0.24 5.54
CA ALA A 119 7.93 -0.45 4.23
C ALA A 119 6.40 -0.34 4.29
N ARG A 120 5.80 0.08 3.17
CA ARG A 120 4.34 0.27 3.02
C ARG A 120 3.66 -1.05 2.64
N TYR A 121 2.57 -1.36 3.33
CA TYR A 121 1.70 -2.51 3.07
C TYR A 121 0.30 -2.00 2.74
N THR A 122 -0.15 -2.21 1.51
CA THR A 122 -1.44 -1.72 1.02
C THR A 122 -2.57 -2.66 1.47
N LEU A 123 -3.64 -2.10 2.02
CA LEU A 123 -4.74 -2.86 2.60
C LEU A 123 -5.62 -3.53 1.54
N PHE A 124 -5.89 -4.80 1.78
CA PHE A 124 -6.88 -5.63 1.11
C PHE A 124 -7.94 -6.00 2.13
N LYS A 125 -9.15 -6.28 1.64
CA LYS A 125 -10.32 -6.66 2.43
C LYS A 125 -10.88 -7.99 1.91
N GLN A 126 -11.32 -8.87 2.79
CA GLN A 126 -12.02 -10.10 2.38
C GLN A 126 -13.33 -9.78 1.66
N LYS A 127 -13.69 -10.59 0.65
CA LYS A 127 -14.96 -10.43 -0.09
C LYS A 127 -16.20 -10.72 0.76
N LEU A 128 -16.08 -11.59 1.76
CA LEU A 128 -17.14 -11.86 2.73
C LEU A 128 -16.53 -11.70 4.12
N ILE A 129 -17.20 -10.97 5.02
CA ILE A 129 -16.83 -10.86 6.43
C ILE A 129 -18.06 -11.09 7.29
N LEU A 130 -17.94 -11.95 8.29
CA LEU A 130 -19.02 -12.24 9.23
C LEU A 130 -18.69 -11.77 10.64
N TRP A 131 -19.21 -10.58 11.00
CA TRP A 131 -19.03 -10.01 12.33
C TRP A 131 -19.82 -10.72 13.45
N ASN A 132 -20.97 -11.31 13.12
CA ASN A 132 -21.81 -11.96 14.11
C ASN A 132 -22.66 -13.06 13.45
N THR A 133 -22.45 -14.30 13.89
CA THR A 133 -23.12 -15.50 13.38
C THR A 133 -24.60 -15.57 13.74
N ASN A 134 -25.05 -14.88 14.80
CA ASN A 134 -26.45 -14.92 15.26
C ASN A 134 -27.45 -14.28 14.27
N TYR A 135 -26.96 -13.54 13.27
CA TYR A 135 -27.79 -12.79 12.31
C TYR A 135 -27.74 -13.35 10.88
N VAL A 136 -27.17 -14.54 10.67
CA VAL A 136 -27.03 -15.16 9.34
C VAL A 136 -27.40 -16.64 9.36
N GLY A 137 -27.69 -17.21 8.19
CA GLY A 137 -27.92 -18.64 8.02
C GLY A 137 -26.63 -19.47 8.01
N GLN A 138 -26.77 -20.79 8.21
CA GLN A 138 -25.66 -21.76 8.21
C GLN A 138 -24.87 -21.77 6.89
N ASP A 139 -25.55 -21.56 5.76
CA ASP A 139 -24.97 -21.48 4.42
C ASP A 139 -23.90 -20.38 4.31
N ILE A 140 -24.17 -19.21 4.90
CA ILE A 140 -23.24 -18.07 4.91
C ILE A 140 -22.06 -18.34 5.87
N ILE A 141 -22.31 -19.03 6.98
CA ILE A 141 -21.27 -19.42 7.93
C ILE A 141 -20.31 -20.41 7.28
N ASP A 142 -20.84 -21.43 6.61
CA ASP A 142 -20.06 -22.40 5.87
C ASP A 142 -19.28 -21.72 4.74
N GLU A 143 -19.90 -20.80 3.99
CA GLU A 143 -19.20 -20.00 2.97
C GLU A 143 -18.02 -19.21 3.56
N TYR A 144 -18.22 -18.53 4.69
CA TYR A 144 -17.21 -17.69 5.30
C TYR A 144 -16.09 -18.49 5.97
N LEU A 145 -16.42 -19.54 6.73
CA LEU A 145 -15.42 -20.30 7.47
C LEU A 145 -14.73 -21.35 6.61
N LEU A 146 -15.47 -22.04 5.74
CA LEU A 146 -14.95 -23.14 4.91
C LEU A 146 -14.51 -22.69 3.52
N ASN A 147 -14.66 -21.40 3.18
CA ASN A 147 -14.31 -20.88 1.85
C ASN A 147 -14.91 -21.75 0.72
N THR A 148 -16.17 -22.18 0.86
CA THR A 148 -16.81 -23.14 -0.07
C THR A 148 -16.91 -22.63 -1.51
N ALA A 149 -16.72 -21.32 -1.71
CA ALA A 149 -16.55 -20.72 -3.04
C ALA A 149 -15.30 -21.26 -3.79
N ASN A 150 -14.27 -21.70 -3.05
CA ASN A 150 -13.00 -22.18 -3.59
C ASN A 150 -12.68 -23.63 -3.22
N ALA A 151 -13.41 -24.25 -2.28
CA ALA A 151 -13.16 -25.62 -1.81
C ALA A 151 -14.33 -26.55 -2.16
N SER A 152 -14.07 -27.57 -3.00
CA SER A 152 -15.08 -28.52 -3.46
C SER A 152 -15.36 -29.69 -2.50
N GLN A 153 -14.64 -29.79 -1.37
CA GLN A 153 -14.77 -30.91 -0.43
C GLN A 153 -14.79 -30.45 1.04
N ALA A 154 -15.88 -30.72 1.74
CA ALA A 154 -16.11 -30.36 3.15
C ALA A 154 -15.15 -31.01 4.18
N ASN A 155 -14.20 -31.86 3.75
CA ASN A 155 -13.25 -32.56 4.61
C ASN A 155 -11.78 -32.17 4.35
N ASN A 156 -11.52 -31.16 3.53
CA ASN A 156 -10.14 -30.78 3.22
C ASN A 156 -9.54 -29.94 4.37
N ILE A 157 -8.50 -30.45 5.03
CA ILE A 157 -7.78 -29.77 6.13
C ILE A 157 -7.16 -28.43 5.70
N TYR A 158 -6.83 -28.27 4.42
CA TYR A 158 -6.21 -27.08 3.83
C TYR A 158 -7.20 -25.93 3.60
N ILE A 159 -8.48 -26.11 3.95
CA ILE A 159 -9.50 -25.05 4.00
C ILE A 159 -9.25 -24.05 5.14
N SER A 160 -8.45 -24.42 6.13
CA SER A 160 -8.27 -23.68 7.38
C SER A 160 -7.22 -22.57 7.31
N ASP A 161 -6.87 -22.06 6.12
CA ASP A 161 -5.87 -21.01 5.98
C ASP A 161 -6.51 -19.64 5.69
N PRO A 162 -6.32 -18.62 6.56
CA PRO A 162 -6.83 -17.27 6.29
C PRO A 162 -6.33 -16.64 4.99
N ALA A 163 -5.20 -17.07 4.43
CA ALA A 163 -4.61 -16.52 3.22
C ALA A 163 -5.35 -16.93 1.93
N ILE A 164 -5.95 -18.12 1.91
CA ILE A 164 -6.68 -18.63 0.73
C ILE A 164 -8.08 -18.02 0.57
N HIS A 165 -8.53 -17.25 1.56
CA HIS A 165 -9.78 -16.48 1.44
C HIS A 165 -9.68 -15.44 0.31
N PRO A 166 -10.80 -15.10 -0.34
CA PRO A 166 -10.80 -14.13 -1.42
C PRO A 166 -10.63 -12.71 -0.88
N TYR A 167 -9.51 -12.07 -1.21
CA TYR A 167 -9.21 -10.67 -0.89
C TYR A 167 -9.31 -9.79 -2.13
N ILE A 168 -9.78 -8.56 -1.93
CA ILE A 168 -9.75 -7.48 -2.92
C ILE A 168 -9.03 -6.27 -2.33
N LYS A 169 -8.28 -5.54 -3.16
CA LYS A 169 -7.62 -4.31 -2.74
C LYS A 169 -8.66 -3.28 -2.28
N TYR A 170 -8.48 -2.73 -1.09
CA TYR A 170 -9.41 -1.73 -0.57
C TYR A 170 -9.14 -0.38 -1.26
N LYS A 171 -10.10 0.05 -2.08
CA LYS A 171 -10.10 1.34 -2.78
C LYS A 171 -11.33 2.14 -2.36
N GLN A 172 -11.14 3.45 -2.15
CA GLN A 172 -12.21 4.38 -1.83
C GLN A 172 -12.28 5.47 -2.87
N LYS A 173 -13.49 5.74 -3.39
CA LYS A 173 -13.77 6.92 -4.19
C LYS A 173 -13.96 8.13 -3.27
N VAL A 174 -13.22 9.19 -3.53
CA VAL A 174 -13.30 10.49 -2.88
C VAL A 174 -13.85 11.48 -3.90
N PRO A 175 -15.17 11.78 -3.85
CA PRO A 175 -15.75 12.81 -4.70
C PRO A 175 -15.36 14.18 -4.16
N LEU A 176 -14.86 15.03 -5.04
CA LEU A 176 -14.43 16.39 -4.77
C LEU A 176 -15.19 17.34 -5.68
N THR A 177 -15.69 18.44 -5.15
CA THR A 177 -16.45 19.42 -5.93
C THR A 177 -16.00 20.83 -5.60
N VAL A 178 -15.97 21.69 -6.62
CA VAL A 178 -15.66 23.11 -6.47
C VAL A 178 -16.86 23.93 -6.91
N PRO A 179 -17.24 25.01 -6.19
CA PRO A 179 -18.36 25.86 -6.58
C PRO A 179 -18.19 26.45 -7.99
N VAL A 180 -19.30 26.61 -8.73
CA VAL A 180 -19.28 27.27 -10.04
C VAL A 180 -19.17 28.78 -9.84
N GLY A 181 -18.20 29.43 -10.50
CA GLY A 181 -18.01 30.88 -10.43
C GLY A 181 -16.54 31.28 -10.48
N PHE A 182 -16.25 32.56 -10.20
CA PHE A 182 -14.89 33.04 -10.04
C PHE A 182 -14.36 32.59 -8.68
N ASN A 183 -13.46 31.61 -8.67
CA ASN A 183 -12.76 31.15 -7.47
C ASN A 183 -11.28 31.50 -7.57
N SER A 184 -10.72 32.09 -6.52
CA SER A 184 -9.26 32.23 -6.45
C SER A 184 -8.61 30.86 -6.26
N PRO A 185 -7.35 30.66 -6.71
CA PRO A 185 -6.65 29.40 -6.49
C PRO A 185 -6.60 28.96 -5.03
N GLU A 186 -6.46 29.91 -4.11
CA GLU A 186 -6.39 29.68 -2.66
C GLU A 186 -7.76 29.23 -2.11
N SER A 187 -8.86 29.75 -2.65
CA SER A 187 -10.22 29.30 -2.30
C SER A 187 -10.45 27.86 -2.75
N VAL A 188 -10.03 27.52 -3.98
CA VAL A 188 -10.11 26.14 -4.50
C VAL A 188 -9.30 25.19 -3.64
N ALA A 189 -8.09 25.59 -3.26
CA ALA A 189 -7.23 24.84 -2.37
C ALA A 189 -7.88 24.57 -1.01
N ALA A 190 -8.41 25.61 -0.36
CA ALA A 190 -9.07 25.52 0.93
C ALA A 190 -10.30 24.60 0.88
N ASP A 191 -11.15 24.74 -0.14
CA ASP A 191 -12.36 23.94 -0.30
C ASP A 191 -12.06 22.44 -0.47
N LEU A 192 -11.02 22.11 -1.25
CA LEU A 192 -10.60 20.72 -1.41
C LEU A 192 -9.94 20.17 -0.15
N THR A 193 -9.13 20.96 0.55
CA THR A 193 -8.55 20.55 1.86
C THR A 193 -9.66 20.26 2.86
N ASN A 194 -10.70 21.10 2.94
CA ASN A 194 -11.87 20.88 3.80
C ASN A 194 -12.61 19.57 3.46
N GLN A 195 -12.72 19.22 2.18
CA GLN A 195 -13.35 17.97 1.76
C GLN A 195 -12.50 16.74 2.11
N LEU A 196 -11.18 16.83 1.93
CA LEU A 196 -10.23 15.76 2.28
C LEU A 196 -10.11 15.52 3.79
N THR A 197 -10.38 16.54 4.61
CA THR A 197 -10.36 16.49 6.08
C THR A 197 -11.73 16.34 6.73
N ARG A 198 -12.82 16.37 5.94
CA ARG A 198 -14.20 16.27 6.44
C ARG A 198 -14.37 15.06 7.36
N THR A 199 -14.92 15.31 8.55
CA THR A 199 -15.11 14.31 9.60
C THR A 199 -16.51 13.73 9.59
N ASP A 200 -16.61 12.44 9.89
CA ASP A 200 -17.87 11.75 10.18
C ASP A 200 -18.30 12.03 11.65
N ASP A 201 -19.56 11.75 11.97
CA ASP A 201 -20.06 11.82 13.34
C ASP A 201 -19.30 10.85 14.27
N PRO A 202 -19.03 11.22 15.55
CA PRO A 202 -18.35 10.35 16.49
C PRO A 202 -19.12 9.04 16.76
N ILE A 203 -18.41 7.91 16.67
CA ILE A 203 -18.89 6.59 17.04
C ILE A 203 -18.30 6.24 18.41
N PHE A 204 -19.15 6.03 19.41
CA PHE A 204 -18.71 5.66 20.76
C PHE A 204 -18.65 4.13 20.90
N ILE A 205 -17.56 3.64 21.50
CA ILE A 205 -17.39 2.24 21.86
C ILE A 205 -17.91 2.06 23.28
N ASP A 206 -19.08 1.44 23.41
CA ASP A 206 -19.72 1.06 24.68
C ASP A 206 -20.10 -0.44 24.60
N PRO A 207 -19.19 -1.33 24.99
CA PRO A 207 -19.39 -2.77 24.82
C PRO A 207 -20.45 -3.34 25.77
N LEU A 208 -20.76 -2.66 26.87
CA LEU A 208 -21.75 -3.10 27.87
C LEU A 208 -23.12 -2.44 27.69
N GLY A 209 -23.23 -1.45 26.81
CA GLY A 209 -24.46 -0.68 26.61
C GLY A 209 -24.92 0.06 27.87
N THR A 210 -23.95 0.42 28.73
CA THR A 210 -24.21 1.03 30.05
C THR A 210 -24.06 2.55 30.05
N GLU A 211 -23.86 3.16 28.88
CA GLU A 211 -23.49 4.56 28.67
C GLU A 211 -22.08 4.93 29.20
N ASN A 212 -21.37 3.98 29.83
CA ASN A 212 -19.96 4.10 30.20
C ASN A 212 -19.08 3.84 28.97
N ARG A 213 -18.88 4.89 28.17
CA ARG A 213 -18.09 4.83 26.94
C ARG A 213 -16.61 4.59 27.26
N GLU A 214 -16.02 3.58 26.63
CA GLU A 214 -14.60 3.24 26.81
C GLU A 214 -13.70 3.95 25.80
N SER A 215 -14.21 4.26 24.62
CA SER A 215 -13.45 4.92 23.55
C SER A 215 -14.36 5.60 22.53
N VAL A 216 -13.75 6.37 21.62
CA VAL A 216 -14.43 7.10 20.55
C VAL A 216 -13.65 6.98 19.25
N ILE A 217 -14.39 6.82 18.15
CA ILE A 217 -13.88 6.86 16.78
C ILE A 217 -14.50 8.08 16.09
N VAL A 218 -13.64 8.95 15.58
CA VAL A 218 -13.98 10.00 14.61
C VAL A 218 -13.20 9.73 13.33
N ASN A 219 -13.89 9.35 12.26
CA ASN A 219 -13.26 9.16 10.96
C ASN A 219 -13.20 10.49 10.21
N SER A 220 -12.23 10.63 9.32
CA SER A 220 -12.26 11.62 8.24
C SER A 220 -12.35 10.94 6.88
N THR A 221 -12.55 11.73 5.83
CA THR A 221 -12.55 11.26 4.44
C THR A 221 -11.33 10.39 4.10
N THR A 222 -10.17 10.66 4.69
CA THR A 222 -8.88 10.04 4.37
C THR A 222 -8.16 9.37 5.55
N ASN A 223 -8.64 9.51 6.79
CA ASN A 223 -8.14 8.78 7.96
C ASN A 223 -9.28 8.04 8.65
N ARG A 224 -9.23 6.72 8.65
CA ARG A 224 -10.35 5.89 9.11
C ARG A 224 -9.87 4.85 10.12
N ALA A 225 -10.73 4.54 11.08
CA ALA A 225 -10.55 3.43 12.00
C ALA A 225 -10.95 2.13 11.30
N PHE A 226 -9.94 1.36 10.87
CA PHE A 226 -10.15 0.05 10.28
C PHE A 226 -10.33 -1.01 11.37
N PRO A 227 -11.22 -2.00 11.17
CA PRO A 227 -11.25 -3.19 12.00
C PRO A 227 -9.85 -3.84 12.06
N ALA A 228 -9.43 -4.17 13.27
CA ALA A 228 -8.12 -4.66 13.61
C ALA A 228 -8.24 -5.74 14.69
N THR A 229 -7.24 -6.59 14.79
CA THR A 229 -7.22 -7.59 15.85
C THR A 229 -6.73 -7.01 17.18
N ASN A 230 -7.07 -7.65 18.30
CA ASN A 230 -6.61 -7.31 19.64
C ASN A 230 -6.10 -8.55 20.38
N TYR A 231 -5.53 -8.35 21.57
CA TYR A 231 -4.93 -9.43 22.35
C TYR A 231 -5.94 -10.48 22.84
N VAL A 232 -7.23 -10.14 22.90
CA VAL A 232 -8.31 -11.05 23.34
C VAL A 232 -8.80 -11.92 22.21
N LEU A 233 -9.06 -11.37 21.03
CA LEU A 233 -9.59 -12.14 19.90
C LEU A 233 -8.53 -12.97 19.19
N PHE A 234 -7.33 -12.43 19.08
CA PHE A 234 -6.19 -13.15 18.54
C PHE A 234 -5.60 -14.02 19.63
N ASN A 235 -6.40 -14.95 20.14
CA ASN A 235 -5.99 -15.88 21.16
C ASN A 235 -6.18 -17.32 20.68
N SER A 236 -5.63 -18.22 21.47
CA SER A 236 -5.59 -19.67 21.28
C SER A 236 -6.91 -20.40 21.47
N SER A 237 -7.81 -19.92 22.34
CA SER A 237 -9.18 -20.44 22.42
C SER A 237 -9.95 -20.13 21.14
N PHE A 238 -9.73 -18.96 20.52
CA PHE A 238 -10.35 -18.60 19.26
C PHE A 238 -9.70 -19.36 18.08
N ASN A 239 -8.37 -19.47 18.11
CA ASN A 239 -7.60 -20.28 17.17
C ASN A 239 -8.03 -21.76 17.17
N SER A 240 -8.19 -22.37 18.36
CA SER A 240 -8.55 -23.79 18.49
C SER A 240 -9.91 -24.10 17.88
N MET A 241 -10.86 -23.16 17.99
CA MET A 241 -12.16 -23.26 17.33
C MET A 241 -12.06 -23.12 15.81
N TYR A 242 -11.22 -22.21 15.32
CA TYR A 242 -11.02 -22.03 13.89
C TYR A 242 -10.28 -23.20 13.24
N PHE A 243 -9.25 -23.78 13.88
CA PHE A 243 -8.48 -24.89 13.31
C PHE A 243 -8.98 -26.28 13.74
N ARG A 244 -10.06 -26.35 14.53
CA ARG A 244 -10.58 -27.58 15.16
C ARG A 244 -9.47 -28.42 15.80
N SER A 245 -8.57 -27.76 16.50
CA SER A 245 -7.59 -28.46 17.34
C SER A 245 -8.32 -29.01 18.57
N THR A 246 -8.08 -30.26 18.94
CA THR A 246 -8.64 -30.82 20.18
C THR A 246 -8.07 -30.07 21.38
N GLU A 247 -8.93 -29.38 22.13
CA GLU A 247 -8.57 -28.95 23.48
C GLU A 247 -8.34 -30.18 24.37
N VAL A 248 -7.34 -30.09 25.24
CA VAL A 248 -7.10 -30.94 26.42
C VAL A 248 -6.48 -32.33 26.16
N ALA A 249 -5.18 -32.38 25.87
CA ALA A 249 -4.31 -33.46 26.36
C ALA A 249 -2.86 -32.98 26.40
N ASP A 250 -2.43 -32.39 27.53
CA ASP A 250 -1.07 -32.21 28.11
C ASP A 250 0.21 -32.14 27.23
N THR A 251 0.12 -32.00 25.93
CA THR A 251 1.23 -32.12 24.99
C THR A 251 0.75 -31.57 23.65
N PHE A 252 1.00 -30.27 23.39
CA PHE A 252 0.94 -29.65 22.06
C PHE A 252 -0.44 -29.70 21.37
N PRO A 253 -0.81 -28.74 20.51
CA PRO A 253 -1.78 -29.07 19.46
C PRO A 253 -1.12 -30.09 18.53
N THR A 254 -1.20 -31.39 18.86
CA THR A 254 -0.53 -32.45 18.08
C THR A 254 -1.14 -32.66 16.70
N VAL A 255 -2.39 -32.24 16.47
CA VAL A 255 -3.06 -32.39 15.17
C VAL A 255 -4.13 -31.31 15.00
N ALA A 256 -3.99 -30.43 14.00
CA ALA A 256 -5.15 -29.73 13.43
C ALA A 256 -5.92 -30.77 12.59
N ILE A 257 -7.13 -31.14 13.02
CA ILE A 257 -7.81 -32.36 12.52
C ILE A 257 -8.68 -32.08 11.29
N GLY A 258 -9.03 -30.83 11.01
CA GLY A 258 -9.99 -30.57 9.94
C GLY A 258 -10.37 -29.12 9.76
N PRO A 259 -11.23 -28.86 8.76
CA PRO A 259 -11.64 -27.52 8.37
C PRO A 259 -12.42 -26.84 9.50
N PRO A 260 -12.54 -25.50 9.54
CA PRO A 260 -13.07 -24.78 10.68
C PRO A 260 -14.41 -25.26 11.24
N ARG A 261 -14.64 -25.02 12.53
CA ARG A 261 -15.86 -25.47 13.21
C ARG A 261 -17.08 -24.67 12.74
N THR A 262 -18.04 -25.35 12.11
CA THR A 262 -19.28 -24.72 11.62
C THR A 262 -20.57 -25.27 12.23
N ASP A 263 -20.51 -26.30 13.09
CA ASP A 263 -21.69 -26.98 13.63
C ASP A 263 -22.40 -26.16 14.73
N PHE A 264 -23.55 -25.58 14.38
CA PHE A 264 -24.39 -24.76 15.26
C PHE A 264 -24.99 -25.54 16.45
N ASP A 265 -25.31 -26.82 16.25
CA ASP A 265 -26.08 -27.63 17.21
C ASP A 265 -25.28 -28.07 18.44
N ALA A 266 -23.95 -27.98 18.40
CA ALA A 266 -23.07 -28.46 19.46
C ALA A 266 -22.59 -27.37 20.44
N ALA A 267 -22.57 -26.09 20.02
CA ALA A 267 -22.36 -24.89 20.86
C ALA A 267 -22.17 -23.62 19.98
N PRO A 268 -23.19 -22.75 19.84
CA PRO A 268 -23.14 -21.54 18.98
C PRO A 268 -21.99 -20.57 19.30
N ALA A 269 -21.54 -20.52 20.55
CA ALA A 269 -20.42 -19.69 20.98
C ALA A 269 -19.10 -20.06 20.28
N TYR A 270 -18.87 -21.34 19.99
CA TYR A 270 -17.63 -21.80 19.36
C TYR A 270 -17.55 -21.41 17.89
N VAL A 271 -18.66 -21.47 17.16
CA VAL A 271 -18.73 -20.99 15.77
C VAL A 271 -18.46 -19.48 15.72
N GLN A 272 -19.03 -18.72 16.64
CA GLN A 272 -18.74 -17.28 16.76
C GLN A 272 -17.26 -17.03 17.06
N MET A 273 -16.62 -17.82 17.92
CA MET A 273 -15.18 -17.72 18.19
C MET A 273 -14.33 -18.02 16.94
N ALA A 274 -14.66 -19.06 16.18
CA ALA A 274 -14.00 -19.34 14.91
C ALA A 274 -14.13 -18.17 13.91
N CYS A 275 -15.33 -17.58 13.80
CA CYS A 275 -15.54 -16.40 12.95
C CYS A 275 -14.74 -15.19 13.45
N GLN A 276 -14.70 -14.93 14.75
CA GLN A 276 -13.92 -13.82 15.31
C GLN A 276 -12.41 -14.00 15.12
N TYR A 277 -11.90 -15.24 15.14
CA TYR A 277 -10.52 -15.53 14.78
C TYR A 277 -10.25 -15.11 13.33
N LEU A 278 -11.06 -15.59 12.38
CA LEU A 278 -10.90 -15.25 10.96
C LEU A 278 -11.09 -13.75 10.69
N ASN A 279 -11.97 -13.07 11.42
CA ASN A 279 -12.15 -11.61 11.36
C ASN A 279 -10.87 -10.83 11.69
N SER A 280 -9.91 -11.42 12.40
CA SER A 280 -8.58 -10.81 12.60
C SER A 280 -7.82 -10.60 11.29
N TYR A 281 -8.16 -11.37 10.26
CA TYR A 281 -7.62 -11.28 8.90
C TYR A 281 -8.61 -10.61 7.94
N ALA A 282 -9.67 -9.95 8.44
CA ALA A 282 -10.63 -9.25 7.58
C ALA A 282 -9.95 -8.20 6.68
N TYR A 283 -8.90 -7.56 7.21
CA TYR A 283 -8.02 -6.66 6.49
C TYR A 283 -6.58 -7.16 6.55
N VAL A 284 -5.94 -7.29 5.40
CA VAL A 284 -4.54 -7.71 5.26
C VAL A 284 -3.81 -6.67 4.42
N GLY A 285 -2.70 -6.15 4.93
CA GLY A 285 -1.77 -5.33 4.18
C GLY A 285 -0.77 -6.19 3.42
N PHE A 286 -0.62 -6.00 2.11
CA PHE A 286 0.42 -6.64 1.30
C PHE A 286 1.47 -5.63 0.84
N LYS A 287 2.76 -6.01 0.91
CA LYS A 287 3.88 -5.15 0.49
C LYS A 287 3.88 -4.86 -1.02
N ARG A 288 3.48 -5.85 -1.83
CA ARG A 288 3.50 -5.81 -3.31
C ARG A 288 2.11 -6.08 -3.88
N PRO A 289 1.18 -5.12 -3.76
CA PRO A 289 -0.23 -5.37 -4.03
C PRO A 289 -0.54 -5.66 -5.51
N GLU A 290 0.24 -5.14 -6.46
CA GLU A 290 0.05 -5.40 -7.88
C GLU A 290 0.34 -6.86 -8.24
N ILE A 291 1.36 -7.46 -7.63
CA ILE A 291 1.67 -8.89 -7.79
C ILE A 291 0.53 -9.74 -7.20
N VAL A 292 0.05 -9.38 -6.02
CA VAL A 292 -1.02 -10.11 -5.34
C VAL A 292 -2.33 -10.03 -6.14
N GLU A 293 -2.72 -8.84 -6.59
CA GLU A 293 -3.93 -8.66 -7.39
C GLU A 293 -3.85 -9.40 -8.73
N ALA A 294 -2.71 -9.30 -9.43
CA ALA A 294 -2.53 -9.96 -10.72
C ALA A 294 -2.41 -11.49 -10.59
N GLY A 295 -1.71 -11.99 -9.57
CA GLY A 295 -1.55 -13.42 -9.30
C GLY A 295 -2.87 -14.09 -8.93
N ARG A 296 -3.65 -13.45 -8.04
CA ARG A 296 -4.99 -13.94 -7.66
C ARG A 296 -6.00 -13.85 -8.80
N ALA A 297 -5.82 -12.92 -9.74
CA ALA A 297 -6.63 -12.85 -10.96
C ALA A 297 -6.25 -13.91 -12.00
N ALA A 298 -4.99 -14.35 -12.01
CA ALA A 298 -4.47 -15.32 -12.97
C ALA A 298 -4.68 -16.77 -12.54
N PHE A 299 -4.69 -17.06 -11.24
CA PHE A 299 -4.78 -18.41 -10.71
C PHE A 299 -5.83 -18.52 -9.60
N MET A 300 -6.56 -19.63 -9.58
CA MET A 300 -7.27 -20.11 -8.40
C MET A 300 -6.25 -20.57 -7.33
N PRO A 301 -6.62 -20.70 -6.05
CA PRO A 301 -5.70 -21.14 -4.99
C PRO A 301 -4.98 -22.46 -5.30
N GLN A 302 -5.65 -23.40 -5.99
CA GLN A 302 -5.09 -24.70 -6.38
C GLN A 302 -3.98 -24.61 -7.43
N GLY A 303 -3.87 -23.48 -8.12
CA GLY A 303 -2.95 -23.30 -9.23
C GLY A 303 -3.31 -24.17 -10.44
N ALA A 304 -2.28 -24.47 -11.21
CA ALA A 304 -2.24 -25.39 -12.34
C ALA A 304 -1.35 -26.60 -11.98
N ASP A 305 -1.30 -27.60 -12.86
CA ASP A 305 -0.46 -28.79 -12.70
C ASP A 305 0.55 -28.91 -13.84
N THR A 306 1.72 -29.46 -13.55
CA THR A 306 2.65 -29.92 -14.59
C THR A 306 2.05 -31.13 -15.33
N LEU A 307 2.15 -31.13 -16.67
CA LEU A 307 1.62 -32.22 -17.50
C LEU A 307 2.64 -33.33 -17.79
N LEU A 308 3.93 -33.03 -17.69
CA LEU A 308 5.03 -33.95 -18.01
C LEU A 308 6.08 -33.92 -16.91
N ASP A 309 6.80 -35.03 -16.75
CA ASP A 309 8.00 -35.08 -15.90
C ASP A 309 9.09 -34.18 -16.50
N VAL A 310 9.67 -33.30 -15.67
CA VAL A 310 10.87 -32.52 -15.99
C VAL A 310 12.06 -33.24 -15.37
N GLY A 311 12.84 -33.95 -16.19
CA GLY A 311 13.99 -34.72 -15.73
C GLY A 311 15.18 -33.85 -15.30
N LEU A 312 15.99 -34.36 -14.36
CA LEU A 312 17.23 -33.73 -13.88
C LEU A 312 18.22 -33.38 -14.99
N ALA A 313 18.19 -34.07 -16.14
CA ALA A 313 19.04 -33.72 -17.29
C ALA A 313 18.82 -32.27 -17.80
N ALA A 314 17.67 -31.66 -17.50
CA ALA A 314 17.33 -30.28 -17.83
C ALA A 314 17.95 -29.21 -16.90
N GLN A 315 18.72 -29.64 -15.88
CA GLN A 315 19.28 -28.77 -14.83
C GLN A 315 20.33 -27.74 -15.29
N ASN A 316 20.99 -27.90 -16.45
CA ASN A 316 22.21 -27.14 -16.80
C ASN A 316 22.17 -26.35 -18.14
N ALA A 317 21.04 -26.27 -18.84
CA ALA A 317 20.98 -25.55 -20.13
C ALA A 317 19.63 -24.87 -20.38
N SER A 318 18.56 -25.65 -20.33
CA SER A 318 17.17 -25.21 -20.46
C SER A 318 16.25 -26.35 -19.99
N ALA A 319 15.17 -25.99 -19.31
CA ALA A 319 14.08 -26.87 -18.95
C ALA A 319 12.81 -26.36 -19.60
N GLU A 320 11.95 -27.28 -20.03
CA GLU A 320 10.59 -26.98 -20.46
C GLU A 320 9.62 -27.46 -19.38
N ILE A 321 8.81 -26.55 -18.89
CA ILE A 321 7.76 -26.81 -17.91
C ILE A 321 6.44 -26.77 -18.66
N THR A 322 5.86 -27.94 -18.94
CA THR A 322 4.54 -28.04 -19.56
C THR A 322 3.46 -28.00 -18.48
N THR A 323 2.44 -27.14 -18.62
CA THR A 323 1.34 -27.02 -17.65
C THR A 323 -0.01 -27.39 -18.24
N ASN A 324 -1.01 -27.64 -17.39
CA ASN A 324 -2.39 -27.86 -17.82
C ASN A 324 -3.19 -26.56 -18.04
N ILE A 325 -2.52 -25.40 -18.14
CA ILE A 325 -3.18 -24.11 -18.41
C ILE A 325 -3.56 -24.06 -19.90
N PRO A 326 -4.86 -23.99 -20.25
CA PRO A 326 -5.28 -23.97 -21.65
C PRO A 326 -4.73 -22.77 -22.42
N TRP A 327 -4.29 -22.99 -23.67
CA TRP A 327 -3.88 -21.91 -24.57
C TRP A 327 -5.10 -21.15 -25.09
N ASN A 328 -5.38 -19.99 -24.49
CA ASN A 328 -6.39 -19.03 -24.96
C ASN A 328 -5.97 -17.60 -24.57
N ASP A 329 -6.58 -16.61 -25.23
CA ASP A 329 -6.22 -15.20 -25.03
C ASP A 329 -6.47 -14.71 -23.60
N GLU A 330 -7.51 -15.22 -22.93
CA GLU A 330 -7.83 -14.84 -21.54
C GLU A 330 -6.70 -15.25 -20.58
N ASN A 331 -6.27 -16.50 -20.62
CA ASN A 331 -5.19 -17.03 -19.79
C ASN A 331 -3.86 -16.33 -20.11
N LEU A 332 -3.57 -16.11 -21.39
CA LEU A 332 -2.35 -15.40 -21.81
C LEU A 332 -2.33 -13.95 -21.30
N GLN A 333 -3.45 -13.23 -21.36
CA GLN A 333 -3.55 -11.86 -20.86
C GLN A 333 -3.46 -11.79 -19.33
N LYS A 334 -4.09 -12.73 -18.62
CA LYS A 334 -3.98 -12.85 -17.16
C LYS A 334 -2.54 -13.07 -16.72
N LEU A 335 -1.85 -14.02 -17.36
CA LEU A 335 -0.42 -14.30 -17.11
C LEU A 335 0.47 -13.11 -17.50
N LYS A 336 0.18 -12.43 -18.62
CA LYS A 336 0.89 -11.22 -19.01
C LYS A 336 0.80 -10.15 -17.91
N ARG A 337 -0.40 -9.86 -17.39
CA ARG A 337 -0.58 -8.91 -16.29
C ARG A 337 0.20 -9.33 -15.04
N PHE A 338 0.21 -10.62 -14.70
CA PHE A 338 0.99 -11.14 -13.58
C PHE A 338 2.50 -10.93 -13.79
N PHE A 339 3.05 -11.29 -14.95
CA PHE A 339 4.48 -11.12 -15.23
C PHE A 339 4.90 -9.66 -15.41
N ASP A 340 4.04 -8.79 -15.95
CA ASP A 340 4.31 -7.35 -16.01
C ASP A 340 4.37 -6.74 -14.61
N SER A 341 3.51 -7.19 -13.69
CA SER A 341 3.53 -6.72 -12.30
C SER A 341 4.84 -7.07 -11.56
N GLN A 342 5.49 -8.18 -11.93
CA GLN A 342 6.79 -8.56 -11.35
C GLN A 342 7.92 -7.61 -11.78
N ALA A 343 7.83 -7.03 -12.98
CA ALA A 343 8.82 -6.08 -13.47
C ALA A 343 8.86 -4.78 -12.65
N LEU A 344 7.75 -4.42 -11.98
CA LEU A 344 7.70 -3.30 -11.03
C LEU A 344 8.53 -3.56 -9.77
N TYR A 345 8.81 -4.82 -9.46
CA TYR A 345 9.51 -5.26 -8.24
C TYR A 345 10.80 -6.03 -8.60
N PRO A 346 11.77 -5.37 -9.26
CA PRO A 346 12.97 -6.02 -9.76
C PRO A 346 13.84 -6.61 -8.64
N GLU A 347 13.68 -6.19 -7.39
CA GLU A 347 14.37 -6.78 -6.25
C GLU A 347 14.03 -8.25 -6.02
N LEU A 348 12.81 -8.68 -6.36
CA LEU A 348 12.41 -10.09 -6.30
C LEU A 348 13.15 -10.94 -7.34
N LEU A 349 13.35 -10.39 -8.54
CA LEU A 349 14.04 -11.08 -9.62
C LEU A 349 15.56 -11.12 -9.39
N LYS A 350 16.13 -10.02 -8.89
CA LYS A 350 17.55 -9.92 -8.54
C LYS A 350 17.91 -10.86 -7.38
N GLY A 351 17.03 -10.98 -6.38
CA GLY A 351 17.23 -11.87 -5.23
C GLY A 351 17.55 -13.31 -5.64
N ALA A 352 16.99 -13.80 -6.74
CA ALA A 352 17.23 -15.15 -7.26
C ALA A 352 18.72 -15.46 -7.53
N ILE A 353 19.50 -14.43 -7.86
CA ILE A 353 20.91 -14.57 -8.27
C ILE A 353 21.89 -13.94 -7.28
N THR A 354 21.43 -12.98 -6.47
CA THR A 354 22.27 -12.23 -5.51
C THR A 354 22.21 -12.79 -4.10
N ASP A 355 21.13 -13.48 -3.76
CA ASP A 355 21.05 -14.11 -2.46
C ASP A 355 22.00 -15.31 -2.51
N ASN A 356 22.92 -15.41 -1.54
CA ASN A 356 23.76 -16.60 -1.31
C ASN A 356 22.91 -17.84 -0.90
N SER A 357 21.64 -17.87 -1.31
CA SER A 357 20.64 -18.91 -1.12
C SER A 357 20.79 -19.96 -2.22
N ARG A 358 20.21 -21.14 -2.02
CA ARG A 358 20.26 -22.28 -2.96
C ARG A 358 19.58 -22.04 -4.33
N GLN A 359 19.15 -20.81 -4.60
CA GLN A 359 18.63 -20.36 -5.90
C GLN A 359 19.75 -20.03 -6.91
N THR A 360 21.03 -20.07 -6.48
CA THR A 360 22.23 -19.66 -7.24
C THR A 360 22.52 -20.36 -8.58
N ASN A 361 21.76 -21.40 -8.98
CA ASN A 361 21.92 -22.03 -10.29
C ASN A 361 21.50 -21.12 -11.46
N TYR A 362 20.68 -20.11 -11.18
CA TYR A 362 20.31 -19.07 -12.14
C TYR A 362 21.47 -18.09 -12.36
N SER A 363 22.62 -18.48 -12.94
CA SER A 363 23.77 -17.54 -12.97
C SER A 363 24.90 -17.68 -14.02
N ALA A 364 24.93 -18.62 -14.98
CA ALA A 364 26.17 -18.80 -15.78
C ALA A 364 26.12 -18.41 -17.28
N SER A 365 24.96 -18.39 -17.94
CA SER A 365 24.88 -18.32 -19.42
C SER A 365 24.59 -16.93 -20.02
N VAL A 366 24.33 -15.91 -19.20
CA VAL A 366 23.78 -14.60 -19.65
C VAL A 366 24.78 -13.45 -19.68
N ASN A 367 26.04 -13.67 -19.24
CA ASN A 367 27.24 -12.80 -19.35
C ASN A 367 28.03 -12.81 -18.01
N PRO A 368 29.23 -13.40 -17.94
CA PRO A 368 29.87 -13.87 -16.70
C PRO A 368 30.54 -12.78 -15.83
N SER A 369 30.22 -11.49 -15.96
CA SER A 369 30.82 -10.45 -15.10
C SER A 369 29.97 -9.19 -14.92
N SER A 370 29.83 -8.73 -13.66
CA SER A 370 29.34 -7.42 -13.18
C SER A 370 27.84 -7.26 -12.86
N ALA A 371 27.49 -6.11 -12.24
CA ALA A 371 26.13 -5.67 -11.90
C ALA A 371 25.16 -5.63 -13.10
N SER A 372 25.70 -5.68 -14.33
CA SER A 372 24.93 -5.90 -15.54
C SER A 372 24.15 -7.22 -15.53
N LEU A 373 24.65 -8.26 -14.84
CA LEU A 373 23.98 -9.57 -14.73
C LEU A 373 22.64 -9.46 -14.01
N SER A 374 22.60 -8.79 -12.85
CA SER A 374 21.36 -8.59 -12.08
C SER A 374 20.35 -7.69 -12.80
N GLY A 375 20.84 -6.73 -13.59
CA GLY A 375 19.99 -5.92 -14.47
C GLY A 375 19.37 -6.76 -15.60
N SER A 376 20.20 -7.48 -16.36
CA SER A 376 19.76 -8.33 -17.47
C SER A 376 18.83 -9.44 -17.00
N PHE A 377 19.11 -10.11 -15.88
CA PHE A 377 18.23 -11.14 -15.34
C PHE A 377 16.84 -10.60 -14.95
N ALA A 378 16.76 -9.40 -14.36
CA ALA A 378 15.49 -8.79 -14.03
C ALA A 378 14.64 -8.43 -15.27
N GLU A 379 15.28 -8.22 -16.42
CA GLU A 379 14.57 -8.03 -17.70
C GLU A 379 14.15 -9.37 -18.32
N GLU A 380 15.00 -10.40 -18.21
CA GLU A 380 14.90 -11.69 -18.92
C GLU A 380 14.25 -12.81 -18.11
N ALA A 381 13.88 -12.59 -16.85
CA ALA A 381 13.28 -13.63 -16.00
C ALA A 381 11.93 -13.20 -15.41
N ARG A 382 11.05 -14.17 -15.23
CA ARG A 382 9.81 -14.08 -14.45
C ARG A 382 9.69 -15.30 -13.56
N PHE A 383 8.79 -15.30 -12.58
CA PHE A 383 8.63 -16.46 -11.69
C PHE A 383 7.19 -16.89 -11.50
N LEU A 384 7.03 -18.17 -11.18
CA LEU A 384 5.82 -18.80 -10.67
C LEU A 384 6.16 -19.47 -9.33
N HIS A 385 5.15 -19.81 -8.54
CA HIS A 385 5.30 -20.66 -7.36
C HIS A 385 5.12 -22.12 -7.76
N LEU A 386 5.98 -22.99 -7.24
CA LEU A 386 6.00 -24.43 -7.47
C LEU A 386 5.95 -25.15 -6.13
N ASP A 387 5.01 -26.07 -5.97
CA ASP A 387 4.93 -26.91 -4.77
C ASP A 387 5.66 -28.22 -5.01
N LEU A 388 6.81 -28.41 -4.37
CA LEU A 388 7.63 -29.60 -4.60
C LEU A 388 7.09 -30.87 -3.94
N LYS A 389 6.01 -30.79 -3.15
CA LYS A 389 5.60 -31.79 -2.16
C LYS A 389 4.17 -32.27 -2.32
N LYS A 390 3.25 -31.40 -2.74
CA LYS A 390 1.84 -31.74 -3.03
C LYS A 390 1.73 -32.20 -4.49
N ARG A 391 1.47 -33.50 -4.72
CA ARG A 391 1.44 -34.12 -6.06
C ARG A 391 0.31 -35.13 -6.26
N GLY A 392 -0.34 -35.06 -7.41
CA GLY A 392 -1.30 -36.06 -7.89
C GLY A 392 -2.68 -35.97 -7.22
N ASP A 393 -3.54 -36.93 -7.53
CA ASP A 393 -4.98 -36.88 -7.20
C ASP A 393 -5.28 -36.70 -5.70
N ASN A 394 -4.39 -37.18 -4.82
CA ASN A 394 -4.51 -37.02 -3.37
C ASN A 394 -4.47 -35.56 -2.90
N PHE A 395 -4.00 -34.64 -3.74
CA PHE A 395 -3.87 -33.20 -3.45
C PHE A 395 -4.63 -32.34 -4.48
N ALA A 396 -5.52 -32.92 -5.28
CA ALA A 396 -6.19 -32.20 -6.37
C ALA A 396 -6.93 -30.93 -5.89
N GLY A 397 -7.50 -30.97 -4.68
CA GLY A 397 -8.20 -29.84 -4.07
C GLY A 397 -7.32 -28.82 -3.33
N ASP A 398 -6.03 -29.09 -3.18
CA ASP A 398 -5.16 -28.33 -2.26
C ASP A 398 -4.56 -27.10 -2.94
N PRO A 399 -4.35 -26.01 -2.18
CA PRO A 399 -3.69 -24.81 -2.70
C PRO A 399 -2.20 -25.08 -3.00
N VAL A 400 -1.62 -24.25 -3.88
CA VAL A 400 -0.16 -24.20 -4.09
C VAL A 400 0.47 -23.66 -2.80
N GLY A 401 1.40 -24.40 -2.18
CA GLY A 401 2.07 -23.96 -0.96
C GLY A 401 1.21 -24.06 0.31
N ASP A 402 1.71 -23.51 1.42
CA ASP A 402 1.10 -23.61 2.75
C ASP A 402 1.74 -22.58 3.72
N ASP A 403 0.95 -21.86 4.54
CA ASP A 403 1.49 -20.98 5.61
C ASP A 403 2.07 -21.76 6.81
N MET A 404 1.94 -23.09 6.79
CA MET A 404 2.43 -24.03 7.79
C MET A 404 1.74 -23.88 9.16
N TYR A 405 0.54 -23.29 9.22
CA TYR A 405 -0.15 -23.02 10.48
C TYR A 405 -0.28 -24.27 11.36
N ASN A 406 -0.13 -24.07 12.67
CA ASN A 406 -0.15 -25.10 13.72
C ASN A 406 0.89 -26.21 13.56
N VAL A 407 1.95 -25.95 12.79
CA VAL A 407 3.14 -26.79 12.74
C VAL A 407 4.24 -26.14 13.57
N SER A 408 4.85 -26.90 14.47
CA SER A 408 6.02 -26.48 15.24
C SER A 408 7.19 -27.39 14.90
N PHE A 409 8.39 -26.82 14.80
CA PHE A 409 9.62 -27.55 14.55
C PHE A 409 10.68 -27.16 15.58
N THR A 410 11.43 -28.14 16.07
CA THR A 410 12.52 -27.91 17.03
C THR A 410 13.85 -27.88 16.30
N SER A 411 14.58 -26.77 16.41
CA SER A 411 15.94 -26.66 15.91
C SER A 411 16.70 -25.51 16.57
N ASP A 412 17.77 -25.84 17.29
CA ASP A 412 18.69 -24.90 17.92
C ASP A 412 19.79 -24.36 16.99
N ALA A 413 19.80 -24.75 15.70
CA ALA A 413 20.70 -24.21 14.70
C ALA A 413 20.07 -23.04 13.94
N VAL A 414 20.85 -21.97 13.68
CA VAL A 414 20.57 -21.00 12.62
C VAL A 414 20.73 -21.76 11.30
N PHE A 415 19.72 -22.51 10.92
CA PHE A 415 19.78 -23.14 9.61
C PHE A 415 19.64 -22.05 8.55
N PRO A 416 20.50 -22.03 7.52
CA PRO A 416 20.16 -21.33 6.29
C PRO A 416 18.90 -21.94 5.59
N ILE A 417 18.37 -23.06 6.13
CA ILE A 417 17.70 -24.16 5.41
C ILE A 417 16.89 -25.05 6.42
N PRO A 418 15.55 -25.14 6.44
CA PRO A 418 14.98 -26.49 6.34
C PRO A 418 15.44 -27.00 4.98
N PRO A 419 15.99 -28.22 4.88
CA PRO A 419 16.30 -28.73 3.56
C PRO A 419 14.99 -28.68 2.79
N VAL A 420 15.05 -28.30 1.51
CA VAL A 420 13.93 -28.55 0.61
C VAL A 420 13.47 -30.02 0.82
N ALA A 421 14.39 -30.91 1.27
CA ALA A 421 14.25 -32.33 1.65
C ALA A 421 13.39 -32.63 2.88
N ASN A 422 12.94 -31.62 3.63
CA ASN A 422 12.02 -31.86 4.73
C ASN A 422 10.66 -32.29 4.16
N ALA A 423 10.26 -33.54 4.39
CA ALA A 423 8.99 -34.07 3.92
C ALA A 423 7.77 -33.34 4.52
N SER A 424 7.97 -32.69 5.68
CA SER A 424 6.95 -31.91 6.39
C SER A 424 6.81 -30.48 5.90
N ASP A 425 7.80 -29.90 5.19
CA ASP A 425 7.64 -28.58 4.58
C ASP A 425 6.64 -28.67 3.43
N LYS A 426 5.58 -27.87 3.46
CA LYS A 426 4.55 -27.78 2.42
C LYS A 426 4.48 -26.39 1.77
N SER A 427 5.40 -25.50 2.11
CA SER A 427 5.47 -24.18 1.48
C SER A 427 6.03 -24.26 0.06
N SER A 428 5.59 -23.35 -0.82
CA SER A 428 6.04 -23.33 -2.21
C SER A 428 7.42 -22.69 -2.37
N VAL A 429 8.04 -22.92 -3.53
CA VAL A 429 9.28 -22.25 -3.95
C VAL A 429 9.04 -21.45 -5.24
N PRO A 430 9.74 -20.33 -5.46
CA PRO A 430 9.72 -19.66 -6.75
C PRO A 430 10.51 -20.49 -7.77
N VAL A 431 9.90 -20.76 -8.93
CA VAL A 431 10.57 -21.27 -10.13
C VAL A 431 10.63 -20.15 -11.15
N PHE A 432 11.86 -19.80 -11.56
CA PHE A 432 12.09 -18.76 -12.56
C PHE A 432 12.02 -19.34 -13.97
N ILE A 433 11.38 -18.59 -14.86
CA ILE A 433 11.16 -18.88 -16.28
C ILE A 433 11.75 -17.75 -17.12
N ALA A 434 12.11 -18.06 -18.36
CA ALA A 434 12.67 -17.10 -19.30
C ALA A 434 11.60 -16.16 -19.85
N TYR A 435 12.01 -14.91 -20.09
CA TYR A 435 11.20 -13.85 -20.65
C TYR A 435 11.94 -13.17 -21.79
N ASN A 436 11.46 -13.35 -23.01
CA ASN A 436 12.00 -12.70 -24.19
C ASN A 436 11.31 -11.35 -24.45
N LYS A 437 11.99 -10.26 -24.07
CA LYS A 437 11.51 -8.89 -24.33
C LYS A 437 11.26 -8.63 -25.82
N ASN A 438 12.02 -9.26 -26.72
CA ASN A 438 11.88 -9.05 -28.17
C ASN A 438 10.58 -9.67 -28.70
N SER A 439 10.07 -10.73 -28.10
CA SER A 439 8.79 -11.35 -28.48
C SER A 439 7.62 -10.92 -27.57
N SER A 440 7.84 -10.01 -26.62
CA SER A 440 6.81 -9.50 -25.69
C SER A 440 5.59 -8.84 -26.35
N HIS A 441 5.76 -8.36 -27.58
CA HIS A 441 4.71 -7.73 -28.38
C HIS A 441 3.84 -8.73 -29.16
N LEU A 442 4.26 -10.00 -29.27
CA LEU A 442 3.50 -11.04 -29.96
C LEU A 442 2.33 -11.52 -29.08
N ASN A 443 1.13 -11.63 -29.63
CA ASN A 443 -0.04 -12.17 -28.92
C ASN A 443 -0.27 -13.66 -29.23
N GLY A 444 -1.25 -14.28 -28.58
CA GLY A 444 -1.54 -15.72 -28.74
C GLY A 444 -1.97 -16.17 -30.14
N SER A 445 -2.51 -15.26 -30.97
CA SER A 445 -2.97 -15.55 -32.32
C SER A 445 -1.89 -15.39 -33.39
N ILE A 446 -0.89 -14.55 -33.13
CA ILE A 446 0.22 -14.27 -34.06
C ILE A 446 1.46 -15.11 -33.73
N ALA A 447 1.70 -15.39 -32.45
CA ALA A 447 2.87 -16.15 -32.03
C ALA A 447 2.82 -17.61 -32.53
N GLU A 448 3.88 -18.07 -33.19
CA GLU A 448 4.10 -19.50 -33.42
C GLU A 448 4.18 -20.23 -32.07
N GLY A 449 4.93 -19.67 -31.12
CA GLY A 449 5.00 -20.12 -29.73
C GLY A 449 5.82 -21.37 -29.51
N THR A 450 6.58 -21.87 -30.49
CA THR A 450 7.26 -23.17 -30.41
C THR A 450 8.73 -23.07 -29.98
N SER A 451 9.32 -21.87 -30.04
CA SER A 451 10.72 -21.59 -29.69
C SER A 451 10.85 -20.31 -28.86
N TYR A 452 12.02 -20.08 -28.25
CA TYR A 452 12.29 -18.89 -27.44
C TYR A 452 12.08 -17.56 -28.19
N GLU A 453 12.40 -17.53 -29.49
CA GLU A 453 12.25 -16.32 -30.31
C GLU A 453 10.80 -16.00 -30.69
N THR A 454 9.88 -16.96 -30.52
CA THR A 454 8.47 -16.83 -30.94
C THR A 454 7.49 -16.97 -29.77
N LEU A 455 7.95 -16.81 -28.52
CA LEU A 455 7.10 -16.89 -27.34
C LEU A 455 6.01 -15.82 -27.37
N ALA A 456 4.75 -16.21 -27.12
CA ALA A 456 3.66 -15.26 -26.97
C ALA A 456 3.86 -14.44 -25.68
N PHE A 457 3.71 -13.12 -25.81
CA PHE A 457 3.94 -12.14 -24.76
C PHE A 457 5.32 -12.27 -24.07
N GLY A 458 6.30 -12.86 -24.76
CA GLY A 458 7.65 -13.04 -24.25
C GLY A 458 7.86 -14.25 -23.34
N PHE A 459 6.80 -14.91 -22.86
CA PHE A 459 6.93 -16.00 -21.87
C PHE A 459 6.26 -17.32 -22.29
N ALA A 460 5.20 -17.26 -23.09
CA ALA A 460 4.33 -18.42 -23.30
C ALA A 460 4.80 -19.26 -24.48
N LYS A 461 5.13 -20.52 -24.19
CA LYS A 461 5.38 -21.57 -25.17
C LYS A 461 4.09 -22.34 -25.44
N LYS A 462 3.78 -22.59 -26.71
CA LYS A 462 2.60 -23.33 -27.17
C LYS A 462 2.92 -24.82 -27.20
N ILE A 463 2.25 -25.60 -26.36
CA ILE A 463 2.45 -27.06 -26.28
C ILE A 463 1.21 -27.77 -26.81
N ASN A 464 1.39 -28.68 -27.76
CA ASN A 464 0.32 -29.53 -28.27
C ASN A 464 0.51 -30.97 -27.76
N ILE A 465 -0.40 -31.45 -26.92
CA ILE A 465 -0.42 -32.85 -26.47
C ILE A 465 -1.49 -33.68 -27.19
N GLY A 466 -2.28 -33.06 -28.06
CA GLY A 466 -3.28 -33.72 -28.89
C GLY A 466 -2.68 -34.28 -30.18
N SER A 467 -3.51 -34.94 -30.99
CA SER A 467 -3.08 -35.36 -32.33
C SER A 467 -3.06 -34.15 -33.28
N PRO A 468 -2.33 -34.20 -34.41
CA PRO A 468 -2.35 -33.13 -35.41
C PRO A 468 -3.76 -32.80 -35.94
N ALA A 469 -4.68 -33.78 -35.91
CA ALA A 469 -6.06 -33.61 -36.36
C ALA A 469 -6.99 -33.03 -35.29
N ASN A 470 -6.65 -33.19 -34.00
CA ASN A 470 -7.40 -32.64 -32.86
C ASN A 470 -6.40 -32.10 -31.82
N PRO A 471 -5.82 -30.91 -32.07
CA PRO A 471 -4.81 -30.35 -31.18
C PRO A 471 -5.42 -29.99 -29.83
N ILE A 472 -4.71 -30.32 -28.76
CA ILE A 472 -5.04 -29.88 -27.40
C ILE A 472 -3.87 -29.01 -26.94
N LEU A 473 -4.14 -27.71 -26.90
CA LEU A 473 -3.12 -26.69 -26.74
C LEU A 473 -3.06 -26.17 -25.31
N PHE A 474 -1.86 -26.17 -24.76
CA PHE A 474 -1.56 -25.69 -23.42
C PHE A 474 -0.41 -24.68 -23.43
N ILE A 475 -0.31 -23.92 -22.34
CA ILE A 475 0.81 -23.02 -22.09
C ILE A 475 1.92 -23.80 -21.39
N GLY A 476 3.12 -23.73 -21.95
CA GLY A 476 4.36 -24.16 -21.33
C GLY A 476 5.29 -22.97 -21.10
N PHE A 477 6.29 -23.19 -20.26
CA PHE A 477 7.34 -22.23 -19.96
C PHE A 477 8.70 -22.83 -20.27
N THR A 478 9.65 -21.99 -20.67
CA THR A 478 11.03 -22.40 -20.90
C THR A 478 11.94 -21.67 -19.92
N THR A 479 13.02 -22.30 -19.48
CA THR A 479 14.10 -21.65 -18.72
C THR A 479 15.32 -21.39 -19.61
N GLU A 480 15.14 -21.42 -20.94
CA GLU A 480 16.19 -21.10 -21.90
C GLU A 480 16.79 -19.72 -21.60
N LYS A 481 18.12 -19.58 -21.73
CA LYS A 481 18.88 -18.37 -21.40
C LYS A 481 18.94 -17.96 -19.92
N ILE A 482 18.22 -18.59 -18.99
CA ILE A 482 18.27 -18.19 -17.56
C ILE A 482 18.91 -19.22 -16.61
N GLY A 483 19.43 -20.33 -17.13
CA GLY A 483 20.27 -21.26 -16.34
C GLY A 483 19.57 -22.50 -15.79
N GLY A 484 18.41 -22.91 -16.34
CA GLY A 484 17.74 -24.16 -15.92
C GLY A 484 16.90 -24.00 -14.64
N ILE A 485 16.58 -25.12 -13.99
CA ILE A 485 15.94 -25.15 -12.66
C ILE A 485 17.00 -25.60 -11.62
N PRO A 486 17.02 -25.05 -10.40
CA PRO A 486 17.96 -25.44 -9.36
C PRO A 486 17.95 -26.95 -9.06
N VAL A 487 19.14 -27.52 -8.87
CA VAL A 487 19.31 -28.98 -8.70
C VAL A 487 18.53 -29.51 -7.49
N ASP A 488 18.50 -28.71 -6.42
CA ASP A 488 17.82 -29.02 -5.17
C ASP A 488 16.32 -29.29 -5.40
N TYR A 489 15.68 -28.63 -6.37
CA TYR A 489 14.24 -28.80 -6.63
C TYR A 489 13.93 -30.21 -7.15
N TYR A 490 14.87 -30.83 -7.89
CA TYR A 490 14.73 -32.19 -8.39
C TYR A 490 15.00 -33.25 -7.33
N THR A 491 15.94 -32.99 -6.41
CA THR A 491 16.31 -33.95 -5.36
C THR A 491 15.11 -34.36 -4.50
N GLU A 492 14.17 -33.45 -4.33
CA GLU A 492 12.93 -33.65 -3.57
C GLU A 492 11.98 -34.68 -4.12
N GLN A 493 12.03 -34.87 -5.43
CA GLN A 493 11.09 -35.71 -6.14
C GLN A 493 11.78 -36.93 -6.76
N GLY A 494 12.97 -37.27 -6.23
CA GLY A 494 13.75 -38.44 -6.65
C GLY A 494 14.49 -38.22 -7.97
N GLY A 495 14.94 -36.99 -8.23
CA GLY A 495 15.72 -36.64 -9.43
C GLY A 495 14.90 -36.20 -10.64
N GLN A 496 13.65 -35.77 -10.45
CA GLN A 496 12.81 -35.18 -11.50
C GLN A 496 11.66 -34.38 -10.87
N ILE A 497 11.23 -33.27 -11.46
CA ILE A 497 9.94 -32.66 -11.08
C ILE A 497 8.87 -33.46 -11.81
N ARG A 498 8.01 -34.15 -11.05
CA ARG A 498 7.06 -35.10 -11.62
C ARG A 498 5.84 -34.41 -12.22
N GLN A 499 5.16 -35.11 -13.12
CA GLN A 499 3.81 -34.78 -13.55
C GLN A 499 2.88 -34.62 -12.33
N ALA A 500 1.87 -33.75 -12.48
CA ALA A 500 0.92 -33.38 -11.45
C ALA A 500 1.54 -32.70 -10.23
N THR A 501 2.68 -32.01 -10.44
CA THR A 501 3.24 -31.07 -9.46
C THR A 501 2.52 -29.74 -9.62
N LYS A 502 2.05 -29.14 -8.52
CA LYS A 502 1.30 -27.89 -8.56
C LYS A 502 2.21 -26.70 -8.88
N ILE A 503 1.75 -25.83 -9.76
CA ILE A 503 2.45 -24.63 -10.23
C ILE A 503 1.46 -23.48 -10.43
N GLY A 504 1.82 -22.25 -10.08
CA GLY A 504 0.96 -21.10 -10.32
C GLY A 504 1.33 -19.91 -9.47
N TYR A 505 0.34 -19.30 -8.84
CA TYR A 505 0.52 -18.28 -7.83
C TYR A 505 0.08 -18.81 -6.47
N ASP A 506 1.00 -18.79 -5.50
CA ASP A 506 0.73 -19.17 -4.12
C ASP A 506 0.06 -18.00 -3.38
N TYR A 507 -1.08 -18.29 -2.73
CA TYR A 507 -1.90 -17.30 -2.02
C TYR A 507 -1.40 -17.03 -0.59
N HIS A 508 -0.56 -17.89 -0.04
CA HIS A 508 -0.11 -17.88 1.35
C HIS A 508 0.75 -16.65 1.66
N PHE A 509 0.69 -16.19 2.91
CA PHE A 509 1.41 -14.98 3.36
C PHE A 509 2.93 -15.18 3.39
N ASN A 510 3.38 -16.42 3.55
CA ASN A 510 4.78 -16.81 3.52
C ASN A 510 5.33 -17.05 2.11
N ALA A 511 4.51 -16.98 1.07
CA ALA A 511 4.98 -17.25 -0.28
C ALA A 511 5.97 -16.18 -0.77
N PHE A 512 6.88 -16.56 -1.68
CA PHE A 512 7.84 -15.65 -2.28
C PHE A 512 7.14 -14.44 -2.93
N GLY A 513 7.39 -13.23 -2.41
CA GLY A 513 6.78 -11.98 -2.88
C GLY A 513 5.52 -11.52 -2.13
N ASN A 514 4.94 -12.36 -1.26
CA ASN A 514 3.64 -12.12 -0.60
C ASN A 514 3.69 -11.50 0.81
N ALA A 515 4.84 -10.97 1.23
CA ALA A 515 5.01 -10.38 2.56
C ALA A 515 3.78 -9.55 2.99
N ALA A 516 3.20 -9.91 4.14
CA ALA A 516 1.92 -9.40 4.60
C ALA A 516 1.88 -9.07 6.10
N ILE A 517 1.00 -8.13 6.46
CA ILE A 517 0.71 -7.73 7.84
C ILE A 517 -0.80 -7.62 8.06
N ILE A 518 -1.28 -7.76 9.29
CA ILE A 518 -2.63 -7.34 9.69
C ILE A 518 -2.56 -6.12 10.62
N PRO A 519 -3.58 -5.24 10.61
CA PRO A 519 -3.73 -4.19 11.62
C PRO A 519 -3.94 -4.77 13.03
N SER A 520 -3.41 -4.09 14.04
CA SER A 520 -3.68 -4.38 15.44
C SER A 520 -4.09 -3.11 16.20
N SER A 521 -5.03 -3.26 17.14
CA SER A 521 -5.44 -2.17 18.04
C SER A 521 -4.28 -1.66 18.88
N GLY A 522 -3.24 -2.48 19.08
CA GLY A 522 -2.02 -2.06 19.75
C GLY A 522 -2.11 -2.00 21.26
N PHE A 523 -3.23 -2.40 21.86
CA PHE A 523 -3.38 -2.40 23.31
C PHE A 523 -2.84 -3.71 23.92
N SER A 524 -1.94 -3.57 24.90
CA SER A 524 -1.63 -4.62 25.87
C SER A 524 -2.56 -4.49 27.08
N PRO A 525 -2.99 -5.60 27.72
CA PRO A 525 -3.72 -5.54 28.98
C PRO A 525 -2.96 -4.79 30.07
N LEU A 526 -1.63 -4.96 30.13
CA LEU A 526 -0.80 -4.40 31.18
C LEU A 526 0.48 -3.77 30.62
N GLN A 527 0.76 -2.53 30.99
CA GLN A 527 1.93 -1.76 30.56
C GLN A 527 3.23 -2.28 31.17
N TYR A 528 4.38 -2.04 30.52
CA TYR A 528 5.68 -2.66 30.83
C TYR A 528 6.01 -2.83 32.33
N PHE A 529 5.83 -1.80 33.17
CA PHE A 529 6.14 -1.91 34.61
C PHE A 529 5.05 -2.56 35.48
N GLY A 530 3.89 -2.90 34.92
CA GLY A 530 2.83 -3.64 35.61
C GLY A 530 1.87 -2.79 36.45
N GLN A 531 2.01 -1.46 36.41
CA GLN A 531 1.26 -0.54 37.28
C GLN A 531 0.06 0.13 36.59
N GLN A 532 -0.06 0.01 35.26
CA GLN A 532 -1.12 0.63 34.46
C GLN A 532 -1.73 -0.36 33.47
N GLN A 533 -3.05 -0.29 33.32
CA GLN A 533 -3.84 -1.08 32.36
C GLN A 533 -4.76 -0.17 31.54
N TYR A 534 -5.08 -0.58 30.31
CA TYR A 534 -6.06 0.10 29.47
C TYR A 534 -7.43 -0.58 29.61
N VAL A 535 -8.43 0.15 30.10
CA VAL A 535 -9.79 -0.38 30.31
C VAL A 535 -10.39 -0.95 29.02
N GLY A 536 -10.24 -0.24 27.89
CA GLY A 536 -10.74 -0.67 26.59
C GLY A 536 -9.87 -1.66 25.82
N ALA A 537 -8.80 -2.22 26.41
CA ALA A 537 -7.88 -3.12 25.67
C ALA A 537 -8.58 -4.38 25.14
N GLU A 538 -9.59 -4.86 25.87
CA GLU A 538 -10.33 -6.09 25.55
C GLU A 538 -11.36 -5.89 24.42
N THR A 539 -11.82 -4.66 24.25
CA THR A 539 -13.03 -4.32 23.50
C THR A 539 -12.70 -3.54 22.24
N ILE A 540 -11.66 -2.70 22.26
CA ILE A 540 -11.22 -1.91 21.11
C ILE A 540 -10.57 -2.83 20.07
N ARG A 541 -11.16 -2.83 18.87
CA ARG A 541 -10.78 -3.67 17.73
C ARG A 541 -10.59 -2.83 16.48
N ASN A 542 -10.04 -1.63 16.65
CA ASN A 542 -9.82 -0.70 15.56
C ASN A 542 -8.45 -0.07 15.65
N ALA A 543 -7.88 0.26 14.49
CA ALA A 543 -6.69 1.07 14.37
C ALA A 543 -6.91 2.13 13.28
N TYR A 544 -6.47 3.35 13.54
CA TYR A 544 -6.50 4.40 12.53
C TYR A 544 -5.44 4.15 11.46
N ILE A 545 -5.87 4.17 10.20
CA ILE A 545 -5.02 4.05 9.03
C ILE A 545 -5.50 5.05 7.99
N GLY A 546 -4.57 5.81 7.42
CA GLY A 546 -4.85 6.81 6.40
C GLY A 546 -3.99 8.06 6.58
N ALA A 547 -4.42 9.15 5.95
CA ALA A 547 -3.80 10.47 6.05
C ALA A 547 -4.54 11.30 7.09
N ASN A 548 -3.93 11.57 8.24
CA ASN A 548 -4.58 12.28 9.34
C ASN A 548 -4.76 13.78 9.09
N ASN A 549 -3.95 14.39 8.22
CA ASN A 549 -4.00 15.82 7.95
C ASN A 549 -3.66 16.16 6.49
N PRO A 550 -4.34 15.59 5.48
CA PRO A 550 -4.04 15.85 4.08
C PRO A 550 -4.26 17.32 3.73
N VAL A 551 -3.41 17.86 2.86
CA VAL A 551 -3.49 19.25 2.41
C VAL A 551 -3.46 19.29 0.90
N TYR A 552 -4.36 20.08 0.32
CA TYR A 552 -4.29 20.52 -1.07
C TYR A 552 -4.16 22.04 -1.07
N LYS A 553 -3.01 22.56 -1.51
CA LYS A 553 -2.69 23.98 -1.40
C LYS A 553 -2.31 24.59 -2.74
N PHE A 554 -2.37 25.91 -2.80
CA PHE A 554 -1.78 26.70 -3.86
C PHE A 554 -0.50 27.36 -3.35
N ASN A 555 0.60 27.15 -4.05
CA ASN A 555 1.90 27.74 -3.75
C ASN A 555 2.03 29.05 -4.53
N ASP A 556 1.87 30.18 -3.85
CA ASP A 556 1.89 31.52 -4.44
C ASP A 556 3.26 31.90 -5.04
N VAL A 557 4.34 31.26 -4.57
CA VAL A 557 5.70 31.54 -5.04
C VAL A 557 5.91 30.94 -6.42
N GLU A 558 5.46 29.70 -6.63
CA GLU A 558 5.60 28.99 -7.90
C GLU A 558 4.38 29.15 -8.81
N GLY A 559 3.25 29.59 -8.26
CA GLY A 559 1.97 29.70 -8.94
C GLY A 559 1.34 28.34 -9.26
N ARG A 560 1.51 27.33 -8.40
CA ARG A 560 1.16 25.91 -8.68
C ARG A 560 0.33 25.28 -7.57
N PHE A 561 -0.51 24.32 -7.92
CA PHE A 561 -1.23 23.50 -6.94
C PHE A 561 -0.39 22.31 -6.47
N GLU A 562 -0.55 21.92 -5.21
CA GLU A 562 0.26 20.90 -4.55
C GLU A 562 -0.58 20.02 -3.60
N PHE A 563 -0.27 18.72 -3.56
CA PHE A 563 -0.72 17.83 -2.49
C PHE A 563 0.39 17.61 -1.45
N GLU A 564 0.03 17.62 -0.17
CA GLU A 564 0.91 17.30 0.96
C GLU A 564 0.18 16.41 1.98
N ASN A 565 0.93 15.78 2.89
CA ASN A 565 0.40 15.02 4.03
C ASN A 565 -0.60 13.92 3.67
N LEU A 566 -0.41 13.25 2.53
CA LEU A 566 -1.10 12.00 2.19
C LEU A 566 -0.63 10.79 3.03
N HIS A 567 0.15 11.03 4.07
CA HIS A 567 0.62 10.05 5.04
C HIS A 567 0.36 10.55 6.47
N THR A 568 0.31 9.64 7.43
CA THR A 568 0.35 9.96 8.85
C THR A 568 1.80 9.92 9.32
N SER A 569 2.41 11.07 9.57
CA SER A 569 3.80 11.21 9.98
C SER A 569 4.06 10.60 11.37
N GLU A 570 5.29 10.18 11.61
CA GLU A 570 5.75 9.89 12.97
C GLU A 570 5.72 11.18 13.81
N LYS A 571 5.35 11.04 15.08
CA LYS A 571 5.32 12.16 16.01
C LYS A 571 6.46 12.08 17.02
N VAL A 572 6.91 13.24 17.48
CA VAL A 572 7.66 13.34 18.75
C VAL A 572 6.71 12.82 19.83
N GLY A 573 6.96 11.60 20.30
CA GLY A 573 6.10 10.91 21.26
C GLY A 573 6.62 11.03 22.68
N ASN A 574 5.80 10.59 23.63
CA ASN A 574 6.18 10.41 25.02
C ASN A 574 6.21 8.92 25.37
N PHE A 575 7.01 8.55 26.36
CA PHE A 575 6.86 7.26 27.04
C PHE A 575 5.55 7.25 27.82
N TYR A 576 4.98 6.07 28.03
CA TYR A 576 3.65 5.96 28.62
C TYR A 576 3.54 6.53 30.07
N ASN A 577 4.63 6.53 30.85
CA ASN A 577 4.69 7.14 32.19
C ASN A 577 5.20 8.60 32.18
N ALA A 578 5.37 9.22 31.01
CA ALA A 578 5.93 10.55 30.99
C ALA A 578 5.03 11.55 31.74
N GLY A 579 5.63 12.44 32.53
CA GLY A 579 4.89 13.43 33.30
C GLY A 579 4.39 12.97 34.67
N ASP A 580 4.75 11.77 35.14
CA ASP A 580 4.47 11.34 36.52
C ASP A 580 5.11 12.33 37.53
N PRO A 581 4.33 12.97 38.41
CA PRO A 581 4.85 13.93 39.39
C PRO A 581 5.61 13.29 40.55
N ASP A 582 5.41 11.99 40.81
CA ASP A 582 6.04 11.28 41.94
C ASP A 582 6.41 9.83 41.56
N PRO A 583 7.32 9.62 40.58
CA PRO A 583 7.65 8.30 40.12
C PRO A 583 8.48 7.55 41.16
N THR A 584 8.09 6.31 41.43
CA THR A 584 8.92 5.40 42.25
C THR A 584 10.28 5.18 41.60
N THR A 585 11.31 4.88 42.39
CA THR A 585 12.68 4.69 41.88
C THR A 585 12.83 3.54 40.88
N GLU A 586 11.86 2.62 40.82
CA GLU A 586 11.82 1.46 39.93
C GLU A 586 11.06 1.74 38.62
N LEU A 587 10.41 2.89 38.51
CA LEU A 587 9.62 3.29 37.35
C LEU A 587 10.43 4.25 36.46
N PHE A 588 10.50 3.96 35.17
CA PHE A 588 10.98 4.94 34.19
C PHE A 588 9.84 5.90 33.84
N ALA A 589 9.96 7.15 34.31
CA ALA A 589 9.01 8.23 34.07
C ALA A 589 9.75 9.52 33.69
N PRO A 590 10.16 9.66 32.42
CA PRO A 590 10.82 10.89 31.98
C PRO A 590 9.85 12.08 32.04
N PRO A 591 10.35 13.33 32.10
CA PRO A 591 9.50 14.50 31.90
C PRO A 591 8.88 14.46 30.50
N GLU A 592 7.71 15.08 30.36
CA GLU A 592 7.06 15.23 29.05
C GLU A 592 7.96 15.97 28.07
N SER A 593 7.98 15.53 26.81
CA SER A 593 8.71 16.22 25.75
C SER A 593 8.07 17.58 25.45
N GLY A 594 8.85 18.66 25.50
CA GLY A 594 8.40 20.01 25.13
C GLY A 594 8.04 20.18 23.65
N GLN A 595 8.33 19.17 22.81
CA GLN A 595 8.02 19.14 21.38
C GLN A 595 6.99 18.06 21.02
N ALA A 596 6.34 17.45 22.02
CA ALA A 596 5.38 16.38 21.81
C ALA A 596 4.30 16.75 20.77
N GLY A 597 4.00 15.83 19.85
CA GLY A 597 3.00 16.02 18.80
C GLY A 597 3.49 16.70 17.51
N GLN A 598 4.72 17.20 17.47
CA GLN A 598 5.32 17.72 16.23
C GLN A 598 5.66 16.57 15.26
N ASP A 599 5.50 16.82 13.96
CA ASP A 599 5.84 15.88 12.88
C ASP A 599 7.35 15.69 12.79
N CYS A 600 7.78 14.44 12.64
CA CYS A 600 9.18 14.07 12.62
C CYS A 600 9.43 12.82 11.78
N TYR A 601 10.70 12.55 11.51
CA TYR A 601 11.19 11.20 11.28
C TYR A 601 12.22 10.81 12.33
N LYS A 602 12.39 9.50 12.51
CA LYS A 602 13.23 8.90 13.54
C LYS A 602 14.30 8.02 12.90
N ILE A 603 15.52 8.14 13.38
CA ILE A 603 16.63 7.22 13.10
C ILE A 603 16.92 6.46 14.39
N ASN A 604 17.19 5.15 14.29
CA ASN A 604 17.33 4.28 15.46
C ASN A 604 16.09 4.38 16.36
N LYS A 605 14.89 4.29 15.76
CA LYS A 605 13.61 4.48 16.44
C LYS A 605 13.55 3.63 17.72
N GLN A 606 13.27 4.29 18.85
CA GLN A 606 12.93 3.63 20.10
C GLN A 606 11.42 3.49 20.22
N LEU A 607 10.95 2.34 20.71
CA LEU A 607 9.55 2.16 21.06
C LEU A 607 9.27 2.80 22.41
N HIS A 608 8.11 3.43 22.54
CA HIS A 608 7.68 4.08 23.78
C HIS A 608 6.80 3.19 24.66
N TYR A 609 6.60 1.93 24.26
CA TYR A 609 5.78 0.92 24.96
C TYR A 609 4.29 1.29 25.07
N THR A 610 3.85 2.34 24.38
CA THR A 610 2.44 2.76 24.27
C THR A 610 1.61 1.83 23.38
N THR A 611 2.29 1.11 22.48
CA THR A 611 1.70 0.19 21.53
C THR A 611 2.34 -1.17 21.66
N TRP A 612 1.51 -2.20 21.76
CA TRP A 612 1.89 -3.58 21.80
C TRP A 612 1.64 -4.25 20.45
N SER A 613 2.70 -4.80 19.88
CA SER A 613 2.65 -5.79 18.82
C SER A 613 3.51 -6.99 19.21
N PRO A 614 3.02 -8.21 18.99
CA PRO A 614 3.80 -9.40 19.23
C PRO A 614 4.92 -9.59 18.18
N SER A 615 4.85 -8.92 17.03
CA SER A 615 5.96 -8.93 16.06
C SER A 615 7.23 -8.24 16.58
N MET A 616 7.08 -7.45 17.65
CA MET A 616 8.18 -6.73 18.30
C MET A 616 8.80 -7.51 19.47
N PHE A 617 8.35 -8.74 19.78
CA PHE A 617 9.05 -9.57 20.76
C PHE A 617 10.45 -9.99 20.26
N PRO A 618 11.48 -10.06 21.13
CA PRO A 618 11.50 -9.44 22.46
C PRO A 618 11.55 -7.92 22.38
N TYR A 619 10.88 -7.24 23.31
CA TYR A 619 11.11 -5.82 23.54
C TYR A 619 12.43 -5.60 24.28
N SER A 620 13.02 -4.43 24.10
CA SER A 620 14.22 -4.04 24.82
C SER A 620 13.94 -3.91 26.32
N ASN A 621 14.87 -4.33 27.16
CA ASN A 621 14.80 -4.03 28.58
C ASN A 621 14.94 -2.50 28.81
N ILE A 622 14.16 -1.96 29.76
CA ILE A 622 14.29 -0.60 30.28
C ILE A 622 15.03 -0.67 31.63
N ASP A 623 16.37 -0.58 31.59
CA ASP A 623 17.21 -0.67 32.79
C ASP A 623 17.20 0.65 33.55
N VAL A 624 16.44 0.74 34.64
CA VAL A 624 16.40 1.91 35.52
C VAL A 624 17.48 1.77 36.59
N GLN A 625 18.66 2.32 36.34
CA GLN A 625 19.73 2.32 37.33
C GLN A 625 19.50 3.43 38.35
N SER A 626 19.27 3.06 39.61
CA SER A 626 19.42 3.97 40.73
C SER A 626 20.92 4.16 41.01
N ASN A 627 21.41 5.40 40.97
CA ASN A 627 22.74 5.66 41.51
C ASN A 627 22.72 5.33 43.01
N THR A 628 23.70 4.60 43.51
CA THR A 628 23.96 4.52 44.95
C THR A 628 24.22 5.94 45.44
N PRO A 629 23.45 6.48 46.39
CA PRO A 629 23.67 7.83 46.85
C PRO A 629 25.05 7.91 47.51
N PRO A 630 25.76 9.05 47.43
CA PRO A 630 26.87 9.32 48.32
C PRO A 630 26.42 9.09 49.77
N PRO A 631 27.28 8.63 50.69
CA PRO A 631 26.89 8.41 52.09
C PRO A 631 26.19 9.66 52.67
N GLY A 632 24.90 9.54 53.00
CA GLY A 632 24.07 10.64 53.52
C GLY A 632 23.28 11.46 52.48
N GLY A 633 23.29 11.10 51.20
CA GLY A 633 22.52 11.75 50.13
C GLY A 633 21.17 11.07 49.82
N VAL A 634 20.23 11.84 49.28
CA VAL A 634 18.99 11.33 48.65
C VAL A 634 19.33 10.82 47.25
N VAL A 635 18.70 9.74 46.79
CA VAL A 635 18.84 9.24 45.41
C VAL A 635 18.23 10.27 44.47
N THR A 636 19.05 11.01 43.71
CA THR A 636 18.55 12.13 42.88
C THR A 636 18.53 11.88 41.38
N ASN A 637 19.25 10.89 40.85
CA ASN A 637 19.37 10.69 39.39
C ASN A 637 19.16 9.21 39.02
N GLN A 638 18.04 8.90 38.35
CA GLN A 638 17.87 7.67 37.59
C GLN A 638 18.68 7.78 36.28
N LYS A 639 19.40 6.71 35.91
CA LYS A 639 20.00 6.58 34.57
C LYS A 639 19.32 5.43 33.86
N THR A 640 18.68 5.71 32.73
CA THR A 640 17.97 4.68 31.95
C THR A 640 18.38 4.78 30.49
N PHE A 641 18.68 3.64 29.88
CA PHE A 641 18.99 3.54 28.44
C PHE A 641 17.95 2.67 27.75
N VAL A 642 17.02 3.28 27.02
CA VAL A 642 16.09 2.54 26.18
C VAL A 642 16.82 2.15 24.90
N ARG A 643 16.88 0.85 24.60
CA ARG A 643 17.56 0.34 23.39
C ARG A 643 16.57 0.28 22.22
N VAL A 644 17.09 0.48 21.01
CA VAL A 644 16.38 0.14 19.78
C VAL A 644 15.92 -1.32 19.87
N ASN A 645 14.65 -1.57 19.56
CA ASN A 645 14.12 -2.93 19.55
C ASN A 645 14.89 -3.76 18.50
N PRO A 646 15.32 -4.99 18.79
CA PRO A 646 16.11 -5.82 17.86
C PRO A 646 15.41 -6.12 16.53
N ASN A 647 14.10 -5.87 16.43
CA ASN A 647 13.30 -6.09 15.24
C ASN A 647 13.14 -4.85 14.36
N LEU A 648 13.64 -3.69 14.83
CA LEU A 648 13.79 -2.48 14.02
C LEU A 648 15.22 -2.42 13.47
N ASP A 649 15.35 -1.91 12.25
CA ASP A 649 16.63 -1.78 11.58
C ASP A 649 17.37 -0.52 12.09
N ILE A 650 18.59 -0.73 12.58
CA ILE A 650 19.47 0.35 13.04
C ILE A 650 19.95 1.16 11.82
N GLY A 651 19.93 2.49 11.93
CA GLY A 651 20.25 3.43 10.84
C GLY A 651 19.14 3.61 9.81
N ARG A 652 18.00 2.90 9.94
CA ARG A 652 16.84 3.06 9.08
C ARG A 652 16.03 4.29 9.49
N ILE A 653 15.43 4.95 8.49
CA ILE A 653 14.53 6.09 8.70
C ILE A 653 13.09 5.60 8.83
N TYR A 654 12.48 5.93 9.97
CA TYR A 654 11.07 5.71 10.27
C TYR A 654 10.34 7.04 10.26
N ASP A 655 9.38 7.22 9.36
CA ASP A 655 8.84 8.54 9.05
C ASP A 655 7.30 8.62 9.05
N SER A 656 6.62 7.48 9.00
CA SER A 656 5.18 7.43 8.87
C SER A 656 4.59 6.13 9.44
N HIS A 657 3.39 6.23 10.00
CA HIS A 657 2.63 5.08 10.48
C HIS A 657 1.88 4.37 9.35
N GLY A 658 1.51 5.11 8.30
CA GLY A 658 0.67 4.68 7.18
C GLY A 658 0.22 5.89 6.36
N GLY A 659 -0.76 5.71 5.48
CA GLY A 659 -1.24 6.79 4.62
C GLY A 659 -2.29 6.36 3.62
N VAL A 660 -2.56 7.27 2.70
CA VAL A 660 -3.36 7.01 1.50
C VAL A 660 -2.51 7.22 0.26
N ALA A 661 -2.79 6.45 -0.78
CA ALA A 661 -2.10 6.54 -2.06
C ALA A 661 -3.13 6.76 -3.17
N ILE A 662 -2.85 7.70 -4.07
CA ILE A 662 -3.69 8.06 -5.21
C ILE A 662 -3.48 6.99 -6.28
N GLU A 663 -4.52 6.20 -6.51
CA GLU A 663 -4.53 5.10 -7.47
C GLU A 663 -5.09 5.54 -8.83
N ASP A 664 -6.01 6.49 -8.83
CA ASP A 664 -6.62 7.04 -10.03
C ASP A 664 -7.17 8.43 -9.71
N MET A 665 -7.11 9.34 -10.68
CA MET A 665 -7.59 10.71 -10.57
C MET A 665 -8.94 10.91 -11.27
N GLY A 666 -9.56 9.83 -11.76
CA GLY A 666 -10.95 9.80 -12.21
C GLY A 666 -11.21 10.46 -13.56
N TYR A 667 -10.18 10.62 -14.39
CA TYR A 667 -10.26 11.15 -15.75
C TYR A 667 -9.45 10.30 -16.72
N SER A 668 -9.99 10.11 -17.92
CA SER A 668 -9.29 9.58 -19.06
C SER A 668 -8.22 10.55 -19.59
N GLU A 669 -7.15 10.02 -20.18
CA GLU A 669 -6.07 10.82 -20.78
C GLU A 669 -6.61 11.83 -21.80
N LYS A 670 -7.58 11.43 -22.62
CA LYS A 670 -8.18 12.26 -23.68
C LYS A 670 -8.78 13.55 -23.12
N ASN A 671 -9.48 13.46 -21.98
CA ASN A 671 -10.24 14.56 -21.41
C ASN A 671 -9.52 15.21 -20.22
N TRP A 672 -8.33 14.69 -19.84
CA TRP A 672 -7.53 15.18 -18.72
C TRP A 672 -7.28 16.68 -18.77
N SER A 673 -6.80 17.17 -19.92
CA SER A 673 -6.42 18.58 -20.07
C SER A 673 -7.62 19.49 -19.76
N GLN A 674 -8.80 19.17 -20.28
CA GLN A 674 -10.03 19.94 -20.09
C GLN A 674 -10.73 19.67 -18.75
N GLY A 675 -10.36 18.58 -18.06
CA GLY A 675 -10.88 18.19 -16.75
C GLY A 675 -10.25 18.98 -15.61
N PHE A 676 -10.86 18.88 -14.43
CA PHE A 676 -10.49 19.66 -13.24
C PHE A 676 -8.98 19.62 -12.93
N TRP A 677 -8.38 18.42 -12.92
CA TRP A 677 -6.96 18.27 -12.59
C TRP A 677 -6.03 18.88 -13.63
N GLY A 678 -6.35 18.77 -14.92
CA GLY A 678 -5.61 19.44 -15.99
C GLY A 678 -5.75 20.97 -15.92
N LEU A 679 -6.89 21.50 -15.44
CA LEU A 679 -7.06 22.93 -15.18
C LEU A 679 -6.25 23.41 -13.98
N CYS A 680 -6.05 22.55 -12.98
CA CYS A 680 -5.13 22.80 -11.86
C CYS A 680 -3.64 22.68 -12.26
N GLY A 681 -3.34 22.29 -13.51
CA GLY A 681 -1.97 22.20 -14.02
C GLY A 681 -1.30 20.83 -13.81
N PHE A 682 -2.03 19.82 -13.32
CA PHE A 682 -1.47 18.47 -13.27
C PHE A 682 -1.44 17.85 -14.67
N GLU A 683 -0.44 17.03 -14.95
CA GLU A 683 -0.37 16.21 -16.17
C GLU A 683 -0.85 14.78 -15.90
N TYR A 684 -1.45 14.13 -16.90
CA TYR A 684 -1.94 12.75 -16.79
C TYR A 684 -0.82 11.79 -16.36
N GLY A 685 0.39 11.98 -16.90
CA GLY A 685 1.58 11.17 -16.60
C GLY A 685 2.12 11.31 -15.18
N GLN A 686 1.70 12.31 -14.40
CA GLN A 686 2.10 12.42 -12.98
C GLN A 686 1.46 11.33 -12.11
N PHE A 687 0.27 10.86 -12.50
CA PHE A 687 -0.51 9.86 -11.75
C PHE A 687 -0.69 8.54 -12.50
N ASN A 688 -0.35 8.51 -13.79
CA ASN A 688 -0.47 7.33 -14.65
C ASN A 688 0.90 7.03 -15.28
N ALA A 689 1.72 6.27 -14.55
CA ALA A 689 3.06 5.92 -15.00
C ALA A 689 3.03 5.09 -16.29
N SER A 690 3.98 5.36 -17.18
CA SER A 690 4.10 4.66 -18.46
C SER A 690 5.54 4.70 -18.98
N GLY A 691 5.83 3.95 -20.05
CA GLY A 691 7.17 3.91 -20.66
C GLY A 691 8.19 3.13 -19.84
N SER A 692 9.46 3.56 -19.90
CA SER A 692 10.58 2.97 -19.15
C SER A 692 10.70 3.57 -17.75
N ASP A 693 11.44 2.90 -16.85
CA ASP A 693 11.79 3.42 -15.52
C ASP A 693 10.59 3.71 -14.60
N VAL A 694 9.49 2.98 -14.78
CA VAL A 694 8.34 3.04 -13.87
C VAL A 694 8.76 2.58 -12.48
N LYS A 695 8.58 3.45 -11.50
CA LYS A 695 8.89 3.18 -10.09
C LYS A 695 7.68 2.57 -9.39
N ASN A 696 7.94 1.67 -8.45
CA ASN A 696 6.91 1.09 -7.60
C ASN A 696 6.62 1.98 -6.38
N ARG A 697 5.57 1.62 -5.62
CA ARG A 697 5.09 2.34 -4.42
C ARG A 697 6.01 2.24 -3.19
N LEU A 698 7.04 1.40 -3.23
CA LEU A 698 7.96 1.17 -2.09
C LEU A 698 9.12 2.17 -2.07
N ILE A 699 9.27 3.00 -3.10
CA ILE A 699 10.27 4.08 -3.09
C ILE A 699 10.01 5.08 -1.98
N LYS A 700 11.06 5.78 -1.57
CA LYS A 700 10.90 7.05 -0.85
C LYS A 700 10.59 8.15 -1.88
N TYR A 701 9.56 8.92 -1.64
CA TYR A 701 9.18 10.08 -2.45
C TYR A 701 9.99 11.29 -2.00
N ASN A 702 10.32 12.13 -2.97
CA ASN A 702 10.83 13.50 -2.87
C ASN A 702 9.96 14.39 -3.75
N ASP A 703 10.07 15.71 -3.63
CA ASP A 703 9.23 16.65 -4.39
C ASP A 703 9.36 16.49 -5.93
N ASP A 704 10.54 16.09 -6.41
CA ASP A 704 10.80 15.84 -7.84
C ASP A 704 10.45 14.41 -8.30
N THR A 705 9.66 13.67 -7.53
CA THR A 705 9.37 12.26 -7.85
C THR A 705 8.43 12.12 -9.02
N THR A 706 8.93 11.50 -10.09
CA THR A 706 8.17 11.24 -11.32
C THR A 706 8.11 9.76 -11.67
N ASN A 707 7.14 9.43 -12.54
CA ASN A 707 6.90 8.11 -13.15
C ASN A 707 6.71 6.97 -12.13
N VAL A 708 5.82 7.17 -11.15
CA VAL A 708 5.51 6.15 -10.13
C VAL A 708 4.12 5.58 -10.40
N ASN A 709 3.98 4.27 -10.30
CA ASN A 709 2.71 3.58 -10.55
C ASN A 709 1.54 4.11 -9.68
N VAL A 710 1.85 4.58 -8.47
CA VAL A 710 0.88 5.16 -7.52
C VAL A 710 1.57 6.25 -6.72
N MET A 711 0.89 7.38 -6.51
CA MET A 711 1.45 8.55 -5.84
C MET A 711 0.99 8.66 -4.38
N THR A 712 1.91 9.00 -3.48
CA THR A 712 1.62 9.37 -2.09
C THR A 712 2.71 10.36 -1.62
N THR A 713 2.74 10.67 -0.33
CA THR A 713 3.77 11.52 0.28
C THR A 713 4.45 10.80 1.43
N ASN A 714 5.51 11.40 1.95
CA ASN A 714 6.20 10.95 3.15
C ASN A 714 6.94 12.12 3.81
N ALA A 715 7.62 11.90 4.93
CA ALA A 715 8.46 12.97 5.49
C ALA A 715 9.56 13.35 4.49
N ASP A 716 9.75 14.65 4.28
CA ASP A 716 10.83 15.24 3.52
C ASP A 716 12.14 15.09 4.31
N ILE A 717 13.18 14.59 3.64
CA ILE A 717 14.47 14.28 4.26
C ILE A 717 15.51 15.01 3.44
N THR A 718 16.15 16.01 4.07
CA THR A 718 17.09 16.87 3.38
C THR A 718 18.49 16.73 3.95
N SER A 719 19.52 17.10 3.18
CA SER A 719 20.90 17.07 3.66
C SER A 719 21.17 18.11 4.76
N VAL A 720 20.32 19.14 4.88
CA VAL A 720 20.41 20.15 5.92
C VAL A 720 20.18 19.54 7.31
N ASP A 721 19.37 18.48 7.38
CA ASP A 721 19.06 17.76 8.61
C ASP A 721 20.25 16.98 9.19
N SER A 722 21.32 16.78 8.40
CA SER A 722 22.48 15.96 8.78
C SER A 722 23.13 16.39 10.10
N GLN A 723 23.08 17.67 10.45
CA GLN A 723 23.59 18.19 11.73
C GLN A 723 22.83 17.63 12.94
N SER A 724 21.58 17.22 12.74
CA SER A 724 20.68 16.72 13.77
C SER A 724 20.68 15.20 13.90
N TYR A 725 21.43 14.49 13.07
CA TYR A 725 21.48 13.02 13.11
C TYR A 725 22.27 12.50 14.30
N ILE A 726 23.24 13.26 14.79
CA ILE A 726 24.08 12.85 15.90
C ILE A 726 23.51 13.32 17.24
N THR A 727 23.21 12.34 18.10
CA THR A 727 22.70 12.55 19.45
C THR A 727 23.66 11.95 20.47
N ASN A 728 23.67 12.50 21.68
CA ASN A 728 24.35 11.84 22.79
C ASN A 728 23.53 10.63 23.26
N ILE A 729 24.12 9.83 24.15
CA ILE A 729 23.47 8.62 24.71
C ILE A 729 22.18 8.89 25.50
N PHE A 730 21.89 10.15 25.80
CA PHE A 730 20.68 10.60 26.51
C PHE A 730 19.63 11.17 25.54
N GLY A 731 19.85 11.06 24.22
CA GLY A 731 18.92 11.54 23.19
C GLY A 731 18.99 13.05 22.92
N ALA A 732 19.96 13.77 23.49
CA ALA A 732 20.14 15.20 23.20
C ALA A 732 20.99 15.40 21.94
N ASN A 733 20.51 16.24 21.04
CA ASN A 733 21.17 16.58 19.77
C ASN A 733 22.51 17.32 20.02
N LEU A 734 23.56 16.92 19.32
CA LEU A 734 24.90 17.51 19.42
C LEU A 734 25.18 18.59 18.35
N TYR A 735 24.30 18.75 17.37
CA TYR A 735 24.40 19.73 16.27
C TYR A 735 25.78 19.72 15.59
N SER A 736 26.16 18.55 15.05
CA SER A 736 27.49 18.31 14.51
C SER A 736 27.44 17.63 13.15
N GLN A 737 28.43 17.91 12.30
CA GLN A 737 28.61 17.30 10.96
C GLN A 737 29.24 15.90 11.03
N MET A 738 29.30 15.30 12.21
CA MET A 738 29.76 13.93 12.38
C MET A 738 28.68 12.95 11.95
N LEU A 739 29.08 11.85 11.31
CA LEU A 739 28.18 10.74 11.07
C LEU A 739 27.78 10.09 12.41
N ASP A 740 26.52 9.69 12.51
CA ASP A 740 26.03 8.96 13.67
C ASP A 740 26.77 7.62 13.84
N SER A 741 26.96 7.22 15.09
CA SER A 741 27.63 5.97 15.44
C SER A 741 27.07 5.42 16.75
N ARG A 742 27.23 4.11 16.93
CA ARG A 742 26.96 3.51 18.24
C ARG A 742 27.94 4.05 19.25
N VAL A 743 27.46 4.34 20.44
CA VAL A 743 28.25 4.90 21.53
C VAL A 743 28.50 3.84 22.59
N ASN A 744 29.77 3.55 22.87
CA ASN A 744 30.13 2.77 24.04
C ASN A 744 30.08 3.68 25.27
N TYR A 745 29.05 3.50 26.11
CA TYR A 745 29.01 4.15 27.41
C TYR A 745 29.96 3.44 28.38
N PHE A 746 30.51 4.12 29.38
CA PHE A 746 31.28 3.47 30.44
C PHE A 746 30.80 4.00 31.80
N ASN A 747 30.38 3.11 32.70
CA ASN A 747 29.94 3.49 34.05
C ASN A 747 31.07 4.07 34.90
N ALA A 748 32.32 3.70 34.59
CA ALA A 748 33.53 4.27 35.18
C ALA A 748 34.36 4.98 34.12
N SER A 749 35.00 6.08 34.51
CA SER A 749 35.91 6.82 33.61
C SER A 749 36.98 5.89 33.05
N LYS A 750 37.19 5.96 31.73
CA LYS A 750 38.26 5.25 31.01
C LYS A 750 39.25 6.27 30.47
N ASN A 751 40.52 5.87 30.38
CA ASN A 751 41.54 6.58 29.62
C ASN A 751 41.81 5.83 28.31
N LEU A 752 42.51 6.48 27.37
CA LEU A 752 42.83 5.89 26.07
C LEU A 752 43.63 4.59 26.18
N ALA A 753 44.42 4.42 27.23
CA ALA A 753 45.19 3.20 27.48
C ALA A 753 44.32 1.98 27.81
N ASN A 754 43.14 2.18 28.38
CA ASN A 754 42.26 1.11 28.89
C ASN A 754 40.89 1.07 28.19
N ILE A 755 40.75 1.69 27.02
CA ILE A 755 39.49 1.78 26.26
C ILE A 755 39.04 0.44 25.66
N GLY A 756 39.96 -0.52 25.48
CA GLY A 756 39.70 -1.84 24.90
C GLY A 756 39.23 -2.94 25.88
N ALA A 757 38.94 -2.60 27.14
CA ALA A 757 38.44 -3.57 28.12
C ALA A 757 36.97 -3.99 27.80
N PRO A 758 36.58 -5.27 27.95
CA PRO A 758 35.39 -5.89 27.36
C PRO A 758 34.00 -5.48 27.91
N ASP A 759 33.88 -4.32 28.56
CA ASP A 759 32.65 -3.95 29.28
C ASP A 759 31.89 -2.80 28.59
N ASN A 760 31.19 -3.07 27.47
CA ASN A 760 29.79 -2.61 27.27
C ASN A 760 29.21 -2.94 25.88
N PRO A 761 27.89 -3.19 25.79
CA PRO A 761 27.17 -3.16 24.51
C PRO A 761 27.06 -1.71 24.03
N GLY A 762 27.47 -1.44 22.78
CA GLY A 762 27.28 -0.13 22.16
C GLY A 762 25.80 0.25 22.12
N VAL A 763 25.49 1.48 22.57
CA VAL A 763 24.15 2.06 22.57
C VAL A 763 23.93 2.76 21.22
N SER A 764 22.80 2.50 20.57
CA SER A 764 22.34 3.25 19.40
C SER A 764 21.39 4.35 19.87
N PRO A 765 21.85 5.60 20.02
CA PRO A 765 20.97 6.68 20.45
C PRO A 765 19.93 6.97 19.36
N ALA A 766 18.71 7.28 19.78
CA ALA A 766 17.62 7.63 18.87
C ALA A 766 17.76 9.10 18.46
N SER A 767 17.61 9.37 17.17
CA SER A 767 17.57 10.73 16.64
C SER A 767 16.17 11.02 16.15
N VAL A 768 15.58 12.11 16.64
CA VAL A 768 14.25 12.59 16.27
C VAL A 768 14.41 13.93 15.58
N ILE A 769 14.05 13.98 14.30
CA ILE A 769 14.25 15.16 13.46
C ILE A 769 12.89 15.65 13.01
N LEU A 770 12.58 16.91 13.31
CA LEU A 770 11.34 17.54 12.84
C LEU A 770 11.33 17.60 11.32
N ALA A 771 10.21 17.27 10.71
CA ALA A 771 10.11 17.20 9.26
C ALA A 771 8.74 17.63 8.76
N SER A 772 8.73 18.24 7.58
CA SER A 772 7.53 18.47 6.79
C SER A 772 7.26 17.29 5.85
N SER A 773 6.08 17.27 5.23
CA SER A 773 5.79 16.34 4.14
C SER A 773 6.47 16.76 2.85
N THR A 774 6.83 15.78 2.03
CA THR A 774 7.08 15.98 0.59
C THR A 774 5.79 16.38 -0.12
N ARG A 775 5.95 16.92 -1.32
CA ARG A 775 4.87 17.52 -2.11
C ARG A 775 4.69 16.81 -3.44
N ILE A 776 3.46 16.84 -3.95
CA ILE A 776 3.16 16.48 -5.35
C ILE A 776 2.71 17.77 -6.03
N THR A 777 3.62 18.41 -6.74
CA THR A 777 3.40 19.71 -7.38
C THR A 777 2.92 19.54 -8.83
N ALA A 778 1.95 20.35 -9.25
CA ALA A 778 1.47 20.41 -10.63
C ALA A 778 2.59 20.81 -11.61
N ASN A 779 2.78 20.03 -12.69
CA ASN A 779 3.83 20.26 -13.69
C ASN A 779 3.60 21.54 -14.52
N ASP A 780 2.35 21.93 -14.74
CA ASP A 780 1.94 23.14 -15.47
C ASP A 780 1.32 24.20 -14.54
N LEU A 781 1.28 25.43 -15.03
CA LEU A 781 0.56 26.51 -14.37
C LEU A 781 -0.95 26.30 -14.52
N PRO A 782 -1.75 26.58 -13.48
CA PRO A 782 -3.20 26.43 -13.57
C PRO A 782 -3.79 27.41 -14.58
N ARG A 783 -4.83 26.95 -15.27
CA ARG A 783 -5.52 27.74 -16.29
C ARG A 783 -6.62 28.58 -15.65
N ARG A 784 -6.33 29.86 -15.45
CA ARG A 784 -7.27 30.84 -14.88
C ARG A 784 -8.45 31.19 -15.79
N LEU A 785 -8.28 31.10 -17.11
CA LEU A 785 -9.33 31.36 -18.10
C LEU A 785 -9.37 30.25 -19.15
N LEU A 786 -10.46 29.47 -19.15
CA LEU A 786 -10.74 28.44 -20.16
C LEU A 786 -10.97 29.03 -21.56
N ARG A 787 -11.72 30.14 -21.62
CA ARG A 787 -12.12 30.82 -22.86
C ARG A 787 -11.78 32.29 -22.75
N GLY A 788 -10.67 32.71 -23.35
CA GLY A 788 -10.12 34.06 -23.17
C GLY A 788 -10.93 35.20 -23.80
N TYR A 789 -11.90 34.92 -24.67
CA TYR A 789 -12.70 35.94 -25.35
C TYR A 789 -14.08 35.43 -25.78
N PHE A 790 -15.01 36.35 -26.06
CA PHE A 790 -16.24 36.10 -26.79
C PHE A 790 -16.13 36.59 -28.23
N LEU A 791 -16.85 35.95 -29.14
CA LEU A 791 -17.07 36.41 -30.52
C LEU A 791 -18.44 37.07 -30.61
N LEU A 792 -18.49 38.29 -31.13
CA LEU A 792 -19.75 38.97 -31.42
C LEU A 792 -20.09 38.78 -32.89
N LYS A 793 -21.21 38.11 -33.19
CA LYS A 793 -21.73 37.97 -34.56
C LYS A 793 -22.98 38.80 -34.78
N SER A 794 -23.15 39.42 -35.94
CA SER A 794 -24.35 40.19 -36.30
C SER A 794 -24.66 40.19 -37.79
N ASP A 795 -25.93 40.43 -38.15
CA ASP A 795 -26.44 40.59 -39.53
C ASP A 795 -26.44 42.04 -40.04
N ILE A 796 -25.90 42.99 -39.26
CA ILE A 796 -25.92 44.41 -39.62
C ILE A 796 -25.15 44.71 -40.93
N LEU A 797 -24.14 43.91 -41.28
CA LEU A 797 -23.37 44.01 -42.53
C LEU A 797 -23.74 42.92 -43.56
N ASP A 798 -23.76 43.28 -44.84
CA ASP A 798 -24.25 42.40 -45.92
C ASP A 798 -23.18 41.46 -46.53
N GLN A 799 -21.88 41.61 -46.19
CA GLN A 799 -20.79 40.78 -46.76
C GLN A 799 -19.77 40.29 -45.72
N ALA A 800 -19.64 38.96 -45.60
CA ALA A 800 -18.67 38.30 -44.73
C ALA A 800 -17.35 38.07 -45.48
N ASN A 801 -16.22 38.43 -44.87
CA ASN A 801 -14.89 37.99 -45.35
C ASN A 801 -14.52 36.57 -44.87
N PHE A 802 -15.30 35.96 -43.96
CA PHE A 802 -15.11 34.60 -43.46
C PHE A 802 -16.47 33.91 -43.37
N TYR A 803 -16.64 32.81 -44.12
CA TYR A 803 -17.79 31.91 -43.99
C TYR A 803 -17.34 30.66 -43.24
N GLU A 804 -17.91 30.43 -42.06
CA GLU A 804 -17.95 29.09 -41.46
C GLU A 804 -19.26 28.42 -41.87
N THR A 805 -19.19 27.18 -42.33
CA THR A 805 -20.26 26.42 -42.99
C THR A 805 -21.50 26.14 -42.11
N SER A 806 -21.45 26.42 -40.81
CA SER A 806 -22.51 26.13 -39.84
C SER A 806 -23.33 27.33 -39.37
N ASN A 807 -22.89 28.58 -39.59
CA ASN A 807 -23.61 29.76 -39.09
C ASN A 807 -23.34 31.03 -39.95
N PRO A 808 -24.34 31.59 -40.66
CA PRO A 808 -24.14 32.61 -41.71
C PRO A 808 -23.90 34.05 -41.19
N LEU A 809 -23.91 34.29 -39.87
CA LEU A 809 -23.67 35.63 -39.29
C LEU A 809 -22.19 36.01 -39.30
N GLN A 810 -21.88 37.31 -39.47
CA GLN A 810 -20.50 37.82 -39.53
C GLN A 810 -19.93 38.10 -38.16
N THR A 811 -18.69 37.67 -37.90
CA THR A 811 -17.95 38.08 -36.70
C THR A 811 -17.57 39.55 -36.79
N MET A 812 -18.21 40.37 -35.97
CA MET A 812 -18.08 41.83 -35.90
C MET A 812 -17.07 42.27 -34.83
N GLY A 813 -16.75 41.45 -33.84
CA GLY A 813 -15.83 41.86 -32.77
C GLY A 813 -15.41 40.70 -31.87
N ILE A 814 -14.30 40.91 -31.16
CA ILE A 814 -13.74 39.97 -30.19
C ILE A 814 -13.69 40.67 -28.84
N VAL A 815 -14.43 40.20 -27.84
CA VAL A 815 -14.45 40.79 -26.49
C VAL A 815 -13.60 39.92 -25.58
N GLY A 816 -12.45 40.43 -25.13
CA GLY A 816 -11.60 39.70 -24.18
C GLY A 816 -12.27 39.55 -22.81
N LYS A 817 -12.17 38.38 -22.19
CA LYS A 817 -12.68 38.10 -20.83
C LYS A 817 -11.67 38.48 -19.72
N TYR A 818 -10.65 39.27 -20.06
CA TYR A 818 -9.42 39.45 -19.25
C TYR A 818 -9.58 40.40 -18.04
N GLN A 819 -10.72 41.05 -17.86
CA GLN A 819 -10.96 42.01 -16.77
C GLN A 819 -12.41 41.82 -16.25
N GLY A 820 -12.59 40.92 -15.30
CA GLY A 820 -13.86 40.73 -14.58
C GLY A 820 -13.82 41.33 -13.17
N ASN A 821 -13.10 42.44 -12.99
CA ASN A 821 -12.99 43.10 -11.68
C ASN A 821 -14.33 43.72 -11.23
N ASP A 822 -15.19 44.03 -12.19
CA ASP A 822 -16.60 44.34 -12.01
C ASP A 822 -17.40 43.15 -12.57
N ASP A 823 -18.58 42.85 -12.01
CA ASP A 823 -19.47 41.72 -12.37
C ASP A 823 -19.87 41.66 -13.89
N PHE A 824 -19.34 42.55 -14.72
CA PHE A 824 -19.57 42.66 -16.15
C PHE A 824 -18.26 42.68 -16.95
N ILE A 825 -18.22 41.89 -18.02
CA ILE A 825 -17.17 41.97 -19.04
C ILE A 825 -17.60 43.04 -20.06
N SER A 826 -16.85 44.15 -20.13
CA SER A 826 -17.11 45.23 -21.09
C SER A 826 -16.05 45.26 -22.19
N TYR A 827 -16.44 45.71 -23.38
CA TYR A 827 -15.49 46.02 -24.44
C TYR A 827 -15.00 47.46 -24.26
N ASP A 828 -13.83 47.61 -23.64
CA ASP A 828 -13.25 48.93 -23.39
C ASP A 828 -12.64 49.50 -24.68
N GLY A 829 -12.99 50.73 -25.06
CA GLY A 829 -12.44 51.41 -26.25
C GLY A 829 -13.38 51.64 -27.44
N GLY A 830 -14.71 51.56 -27.27
CA GLY A 830 -15.67 52.08 -28.26
C GLY A 830 -16.06 51.15 -29.41
N GLY A 831 -15.64 49.89 -29.37
CA GLY A 831 -16.03 48.88 -30.35
C GLY A 831 -15.35 49.01 -31.72
N PRO A 832 -15.27 47.93 -32.50
CA PRO A 832 -14.88 48.03 -33.90
C PRO A 832 -15.91 48.85 -34.69
N THR A 833 -15.44 49.86 -35.43
CA THR A 833 -16.29 50.72 -36.28
C THR A 833 -16.35 50.18 -37.70
N PHE A 834 -17.56 50.03 -38.23
CA PHE A 834 -17.80 49.55 -39.59
C PHE A 834 -18.56 50.58 -40.41
N THR A 835 -18.15 50.77 -41.66
CA THR A 835 -18.85 51.66 -42.62
C THR A 835 -19.76 50.83 -43.51
N CYS A 836 -21.07 51.10 -43.46
CA CYS A 836 -22.03 50.51 -44.40
C CYS A 836 -21.87 51.18 -45.77
N THR A 837 -21.30 50.47 -46.75
CA THR A 837 -21.00 51.03 -48.09
C THR A 837 -22.18 50.96 -49.06
N ARG A 838 -23.24 50.21 -48.73
CA ARG A 838 -24.46 50.08 -49.53
C ARG A 838 -25.65 50.70 -48.81
N LYS A 839 -26.59 51.25 -49.57
CA LYS A 839 -27.83 51.78 -49.02
C LYS A 839 -28.65 50.63 -48.42
N LYS A 840 -28.86 50.64 -47.10
CA LYS A 840 -29.59 49.61 -46.36
C LYS A 840 -30.68 50.25 -45.49
N THR A 841 -31.82 49.57 -45.39
CA THR A 841 -32.88 49.90 -44.43
C THR A 841 -32.74 48.97 -43.23
N ILE A 842 -32.61 49.52 -42.02
CA ILE A 842 -32.46 48.73 -40.79
C ILE A 842 -33.83 48.66 -40.11
N THR A 843 -34.45 47.48 -40.09
CA THR A 843 -35.73 47.21 -39.41
C THR A 843 -35.53 46.44 -38.10
N SER A 844 -34.54 45.55 -38.05
CA SER A 844 -34.13 44.77 -36.90
C SER A 844 -32.66 44.38 -37.07
N ILE A 845 -31.96 44.12 -35.95
CA ILE A 845 -30.58 43.63 -35.95
C ILE A 845 -30.57 42.33 -35.14
N GLN A 846 -30.10 41.25 -35.74
CA GLN A 846 -29.84 40.00 -35.04
C GLN A 846 -28.37 39.95 -34.61
N SER A 847 -28.14 39.59 -33.35
CA SER A 847 -26.79 39.45 -32.78
C SER A 847 -26.67 38.16 -31.99
N GLN A 848 -25.49 37.57 -31.98
CA GLN A 848 -25.15 36.40 -31.16
C GLN A 848 -23.82 36.65 -30.47
N ILE A 849 -23.77 36.33 -29.18
CA ILE A 849 -22.53 36.23 -28.42
C ILE A 849 -22.15 34.76 -28.43
N LEU A 850 -20.99 34.44 -29.01
CA LEU A 850 -20.48 33.08 -29.14
C LEU A 850 -19.19 32.92 -28.34
N ASP A 851 -18.92 31.71 -27.91
CA ASP A 851 -17.58 31.34 -27.43
C ASP A 851 -16.60 31.17 -28.61
N PRO A 852 -15.28 31.08 -28.35
CA PRO A 852 -14.27 30.97 -29.41
C PRO A 852 -14.48 29.82 -30.40
N GLU A 853 -15.17 28.77 -29.96
CA GLU A 853 -15.49 27.56 -30.74
C GLU A 853 -16.76 27.71 -31.60
N GLY A 854 -17.43 28.86 -31.55
CA GLY A 854 -18.60 29.18 -32.38
C GLY A 854 -19.95 28.72 -31.80
N SER A 855 -19.98 28.06 -30.64
CA SER A 855 -21.21 27.77 -29.88
C SER A 855 -21.75 29.03 -29.19
N LEU A 856 -23.06 29.06 -28.87
CA LEU A 856 -23.65 30.15 -28.07
C LEU A 856 -22.90 30.29 -26.74
N GLY A 857 -22.44 31.50 -26.46
CA GLY A 857 -21.72 31.80 -25.23
C GLY A 857 -22.66 31.77 -24.03
N GLN A 858 -22.19 31.23 -22.91
CA GLN A 858 -22.91 31.34 -21.65
C GLN A 858 -22.81 32.77 -21.13
N VAL A 859 -23.92 33.51 -21.18
CA VAL A 859 -24.03 34.91 -20.77
C VAL A 859 -25.26 35.06 -19.87
N GLY A 860 -25.19 35.92 -18.85
CA GLY A 860 -26.31 36.15 -17.94
C GLY A 860 -27.39 37.07 -18.55
N ASP A 861 -28.57 37.14 -17.92
CA ASP A 861 -29.74 37.90 -18.40
C ASP A 861 -29.48 39.39 -18.67
N ASN A 862 -28.48 39.96 -17.99
CA ASN A 862 -28.09 41.38 -18.14
C ASN A 862 -27.04 41.62 -19.24
N SER A 863 -26.86 40.66 -20.16
CA SER A 863 -25.88 40.76 -21.24
C SER A 863 -26.51 41.33 -22.51
N GLY A 864 -25.83 42.28 -23.17
CA GLY A 864 -26.37 42.92 -24.38
C GLY A 864 -25.27 43.45 -25.30
N VAL A 865 -25.61 43.55 -26.59
CA VAL A 865 -24.77 44.19 -27.61
C VAL A 865 -25.39 45.54 -27.94
N VAL A 866 -24.64 46.62 -27.73
CA VAL A 866 -25.09 47.99 -28.01
C VAL A 866 -24.50 48.47 -29.34
N TYR A 867 -25.36 48.92 -30.24
CA TYR A 867 -24.97 49.50 -31.53
C TYR A 867 -25.13 51.01 -31.50
N ARG A 868 -24.08 51.76 -31.91
CA ARG A 868 -24.19 53.18 -32.28
C ARG A 868 -24.21 53.30 -33.79
N ILE A 869 -25.25 53.91 -34.35
CA ILE A 869 -25.40 54.10 -35.79
C ILE A 869 -25.31 55.59 -36.10
N ASP A 870 -24.18 56.00 -36.68
CA ASP A 870 -23.95 57.39 -37.08
C ASP A 870 -24.36 57.57 -38.54
N LYS A 871 -25.52 58.20 -38.77
CA LYS A 871 -25.95 58.58 -40.11
C LYS A 871 -25.47 59.99 -40.44
N GLN A 872 -24.52 60.10 -41.37
CA GLN A 872 -24.16 61.40 -41.96
C GLN A 872 -25.34 61.91 -42.79
N ILE A 873 -26.06 62.91 -42.27
CA ILE A 873 -27.09 63.62 -43.01
C ILE A 873 -26.38 64.77 -43.72
N SER A 874 -26.06 64.57 -45.00
CA SER A 874 -25.65 65.67 -45.87
C SER A 874 -26.90 66.50 -46.24
N THR A 875 -27.45 67.22 -45.27
CA THR A 875 -28.46 68.25 -45.55
C THR A 875 -27.73 69.46 -46.08
N ASP A 876 -28.08 69.87 -47.29
CA ASP A 876 -27.68 71.15 -47.83
C ASP A 876 -28.33 72.27 -47.00
N LEU A 877 -27.63 72.74 -45.97
CA LEU A 877 -28.04 73.87 -45.12
C LEU A 877 -28.16 75.18 -45.92
N LYS A 878 -27.75 75.15 -47.19
CA LYS A 878 -27.83 76.23 -48.17
C LYS A 878 -28.74 75.87 -49.33
N PHE A 879 -29.75 75.01 -49.13
CA PHE A 879 -30.70 74.66 -50.20
C PHE A 879 -31.26 75.90 -50.92
N ALA A 880 -31.62 76.95 -50.17
CA ALA A 880 -32.06 78.21 -50.75
C ALA A 880 -30.96 78.90 -51.56
N ASP A 881 -29.75 79.05 -51.02
CA ASP A 881 -28.62 79.68 -51.73
C ASP A 881 -28.22 78.89 -52.99
N ASN A 882 -28.24 77.56 -52.94
CA ASN A 882 -27.89 76.69 -54.05
C ASN A 882 -29.00 76.61 -55.11
N LEU A 883 -30.27 76.68 -54.70
CA LEU A 883 -31.41 76.82 -55.61
C LEU A 883 -31.38 78.20 -56.29
N PHE A 884 -31.14 79.28 -55.55
CA PHE A 884 -31.02 80.64 -56.11
C PHE A 884 -29.77 80.82 -56.97
N ALA A 885 -28.66 80.15 -56.64
CA ALA A 885 -27.48 80.10 -57.50
C ALA A 885 -27.74 79.33 -58.81
N SER A 886 -28.57 78.28 -58.78
CA SER A 886 -28.98 77.53 -59.99
C SER A 886 -30.00 78.28 -60.87
N MET A 887 -30.76 79.23 -60.31
CA MET A 887 -31.72 80.06 -61.04
C MET A 887 -31.12 81.33 -61.65
N ASN A 888 -29.93 81.75 -61.21
CA ASN A 888 -29.24 82.97 -61.67
C ASN A 888 -28.01 82.70 -62.55
N GLN A 889 -27.83 81.49 -63.06
CA GLN A 889 -26.86 81.27 -64.14
C GLN A 889 -27.50 81.66 -65.50
N PRO A 890 -26.91 82.61 -66.25
CA PRO A 890 -27.29 82.80 -67.64
C PRO A 890 -26.89 81.54 -68.43
N PRO A 891 -27.73 81.07 -69.37
CA PRO A 891 -27.40 79.86 -70.15
C PRO A 891 -26.14 80.13 -70.99
N PRO A 892 -25.24 79.16 -71.25
CA PRO A 892 -25.16 77.76 -70.83
C PRO A 892 -23.99 77.41 -69.87
#